data_AF-A0A1Z9C1C4-F1
#
_entry.id   AF-A0A1Z9C1C4-F1
#
_cell.length_a   1.000
_cell.length_b   1.000
_cell.length_c   1.000
_cell.angle_alpha   90.00
_cell.angle_beta   90.00
_cell.angle_gamma   90.00
#
_symmetry.space_group_name_H-M   'P 1'
#
loop_
_entity.id
_entity.type
_entity.pdbx_description
1 polymer ?
#
loop_
_entity_poly.entity_id
_entity_poly.type
_entity_poly.pdbx_seq_one_letter_code
_entity_poly.pdbx_strand_id
1 'polypeptide(L)'
;MIGEACGICQNEEIETNCSICIRCVELTEESKWAPSLPLEVHQRMTDVLGGPVRSLRKRWGNLERFMDHTPDVDWARLEDSGMDPVRISPFPEEEGKIFVEKLEKRSGYSGYEKELLEEGFVMWDGTLLSFVDGRMYIDGRSHEARIPTEQYLLLLMNSEQRKGWDLVKLYLSLSGLFQRLDPFDRPQRYMHRYHRLFGQIQRELLSPFDAFVQSSFLLDQNERRKKKLPYLEEQRWSTELMNRLSRCRRPRQKMKLARRFVRNGENKSIPPSRWPWVQRWIELDDHVRHANVSYPFMVNAKGNLCFRTLTKNGSVRRAQIPFSPCLLAGLISWGSSPHASKEGEWLIAAQMNWSAPYQNSETADEPFRRSMQFLRGVLQQFPKDTWVYGERLLVRGMLGHFYEIRINRGAHNAPFKIHGVGSRSTHRHSICIHTGNYHRDIPIGDTIAIVVLSLLSDVNTSTRVNSLQMHLMTQPPIGSPQQNTGANPREFYKSGHKTFRFQQYHIFHHEEDSQGAIDLDSLELMSDEAILEDWKLRPVGDASFVPPGHLNPDYDFEFDENRILEGDFYEARRRERPIFQQIRDQILVVRNPPEPRDPVDDEPQRQDDQFHRWYRTMPLVWEALSLQPIGHQVELGGVRGLFRMQGCRLRLTIRSAQEEDALRRILEILGYRHARYRDLNQVYVRRDFPIADPRQALRELMQPMTEEFGFANIDDYVLRFIEVGRPPDRMPDVDARLNANMVDFY
;
A
#
# COMPACT_ATOMS: atom_id res chain seq x y z
N MET A 1 -21.51 -6.92 -49.46
CA MET A 1 -20.26 -6.97 -48.67
C MET A 1 -20.57 -6.30 -47.34
N ILE A 2 -20.74 -7.08 -46.29
CA ILE A 2 -21.05 -6.59 -44.94
C ILE A 2 -19.70 -6.24 -44.32
N GLY A 3 -19.45 -4.96 -44.03
CA GLY A 3 -18.19 -4.53 -43.42
C GLY A 3 -17.98 -5.24 -42.09
N GLU A 4 -16.81 -5.85 -41.92
CA GLU A 4 -16.44 -6.52 -40.67
C GLU A 4 -16.25 -5.47 -39.58
N ALA A 5 -17.00 -5.61 -38.50
CA ALA A 5 -17.02 -4.67 -37.39
C ALA A 5 -16.20 -5.17 -36.21
N CYS A 6 -15.66 -4.25 -35.40
CA CYS A 6 -14.92 -4.59 -34.18
C CYS A 6 -15.67 -5.60 -33.30
N GLY A 7 -15.05 -6.73 -32.94
CA GLY A 7 -15.70 -7.82 -32.19
C GLY A 7 -16.16 -7.49 -30.77
N ILE A 8 -15.81 -6.30 -30.25
CA ILE A 8 -16.13 -5.84 -28.88
C ILE A 8 -17.14 -4.69 -28.90
N CYS A 9 -16.83 -3.59 -29.59
CA CYS A 9 -17.69 -2.39 -29.64
C CYS A 9 -18.52 -2.27 -30.94
N GLN A 10 -18.40 -3.25 -31.84
CA GLN A 10 -19.12 -3.34 -33.13
C GLN A 10 -18.84 -2.18 -34.10
N ASN A 11 -17.67 -1.54 -34.01
CA ASN A 11 -17.29 -0.46 -34.92
C ASN A 11 -17.09 -0.94 -36.36
N GLU A 12 -17.91 -0.46 -37.29
CA GLU A 12 -17.96 -0.87 -38.70
C GLU A 12 -16.75 -0.37 -39.52
N GLU A 13 -15.93 0.54 -38.97
CA GLU A 13 -14.76 1.11 -39.62
C GLU A 13 -13.46 0.32 -39.38
N ILE A 14 -13.50 -0.79 -38.60
CA ILE A 14 -12.30 -1.51 -38.14
C ILE A 14 -12.51 -3.03 -38.26
N GLU A 15 -11.61 -3.69 -39.00
CA GLU A 15 -11.72 -5.11 -39.37
C GLU A 15 -11.59 -6.13 -38.20
N THR A 16 -11.01 -5.76 -37.04
CA THR A 16 -10.78 -6.73 -35.94
C THR A 16 -11.16 -6.24 -34.55
N ASN A 17 -10.31 -5.46 -33.87
CA ASN A 17 -10.57 -4.89 -32.55
C ASN A 17 -10.05 -3.45 -32.47
N CYS A 18 -10.84 -2.56 -31.87
CA CYS A 18 -10.46 -1.16 -31.71
C CYS A 18 -9.34 -0.98 -30.67
N SER A 19 -8.42 -0.03 -30.85
CA SER A 19 -7.30 0.23 -29.93
C SER A 19 -7.74 0.52 -28.49
N ILE A 20 -8.83 1.29 -28.32
CA ILE A 20 -9.48 1.52 -27.02
C ILE A 20 -9.95 0.20 -26.40
N CYS A 21 -10.57 -0.67 -27.21
CA CYS A 21 -11.13 -1.93 -26.77
C CYS A 21 -10.03 -2.86 -26.27
N ILE A 22 -8.93 -2.95 -27.01
CA ILE A 22 -7.73 -3.71 -26.65
C ILE A 22 -7.17 -3.18 -25.32
N ARG A 23 -6.95 -1.87 -25.20
CA ARG A 23 -6.39 -1.28 -23.97
C ARG A 23 -7.30 -1.45 -22.75
N CYS A 24 -8.63 -1.35 -22.92
CA CYS A 24 -9.58 -1.63 -21.84
C CYS A 24 -9.56 -3.10 -21.42
N VAL A 25 -9.41 -4.04 -22.36
CA VAL A 25 -9.21 -5.46 -22.04
C VAL A 25 -7.93 -5.64 -21.23
N GLU A 26 -6.80 -5.11 -21.73
CA GLU A 26 -5.50 -5.17 -21.05
C GLU A 26 -5.58 -4.59 -19.63
N LEU A 27 -6.22 -3.43 -19.43
CA LEU A 27 -6.39 -2.85 -18.10
C LEU A 27 -7.26 -3.68 -17.17
N THR A 28 -8.33 -4.29 -17.69
CA THR A 28 -9.13 -5.22 -16.89
C THR A 28 -8.32 -6.46 -16.51
N GLU A 29 -7.46 -6.96 -17.40
CA GLU A 29 -6.56 -8.08 -17.11
C GLU A 29 -5.45 -7.69 -16.12
N GLU A 30 -4.81 -6.53 -16.29
CA GLU A 30 -3.84 -5.98 -15.35
C GLU A 30 -4.46 -5.84 -13.94
N SER A 31 -5.74 -5.44 -13.86
CA SER A 31 -6.47 -5.24 -12.60
C SER A 31 -6.87 -6.54 -11.91
N LYS A 32 -7.03 -7.63 -12.69
CA LYS A 32 -7.30 -8.95 -12.14
C LYS A 32 -6.04 -9.46 -11.47
N TRP A 33 -6.19 -9.90 -10.23
CA TRP A 33 -5.17 -10.60 -9.46
C TRP A 33 -4.98 -12.03 -9.99
N ALA A 34 -4.64 -12.16 -11.27
CA ALA A 34 -4.63 -13.41 -12.02
C ALA A 34 -3.56 -13.33 -13.13
N PRO A 35 -2.37 -13.90 -12.94
CA PRO A 35 -1.41 -14.02 -14.03
C PRO A 35 -1.96 -14.98 -15.10
N SER A 36 -1.51 -14.81 -16.34
CA SER A 36 -1.77 -15.80 -17.39
C SER A 36 -1.02 -17.09 -17.07
N LEU A 37 -1.78 -18.16 -16.83
CA LEU A 37 -1.27 -19.53 -16.74
C LEU A 37 -1.92 -20.36 -17.86
N PRO A 38 -1.25 -21.42 -18.35
CA PRO A 38 -1.85 -22.32 -19.33
C PRO A 38 -3.16 -22.92 -18.81
N LEU A 39 -4.17 -23.04 -19.68
CA LEU A 39 -5.48 -23.58 -19.33
C LEU A 39 -5.38 -25.00 -18.73
N GLU A 40 -4.43 -25.80 -19.19
CA GLU A 40 -4.16 -27.15 -18.68
C GLU A 40 -3.85 -27.16 -17.19
N VAL A 41 -3.11 -26.15 -16.69
CA VAL A 41 -2.77 -25.99 -15.27
C VAL A 41 -4.04 -25.66 -14.47
N HIS A 42 -4.90 -24.80 -15.01
CA HIS A 42 -6.18 -24.46 -14.38
C HIS A 42 -7.15 -25.64 -14.33
N GLN A 43 -7.26 -26.41 -15.41
CA GLN A 43 -8.10 -27.61 -15.48
C GLN A 43 -7.64 -28.66 -14.47
N ARG A 44 -6.34 -28.99 -14.48
CA ARG A 44 -5.75 -29.94 -13.54
C ARG A 44 -5.99 -29.55 -12.09
N MET A 45 -5.81 -28.28 -11.74
CA MET A 45 -6.02 -27.83 -10.36
C MET A 45 -7.50 -27.81 -9.99
N THR A 46 -8.40 -27.54 -10.95
CA THR A 46 -9.84 -27.65 -10.74
C THR A 46 -10.23 -29.09 -10.42
N ASP A 47 -9.67 -30.07 -11.11
CA ASP A 47 -9.90 -31.50 -10.85
C ASP A 47 -9.37 -31.91 -9.47
N VAL A 48 -8.16 -31.46 -9.10
CA VAL A 48 -7.57 -31.70 -7.78
C VAL A 48 -8.43 -31.12 -6.66
N LEU A 49 -8.99 -29.92 -6.82
CA LEU A 49 -9.87 -29.31 -5.82
C LEU A 49 -11.25 -29.99 -5.76
N GLY A 50 -11.56 -30.90 -6.69
CA GLY A 50 -12.81 -31.65 -6.76
C GLY A 50 -13.90 -30.97 -7.61
N GLY A 51 -13.53 -30.14 -8.57
CA GLY A 51 -14.46 -29.46 -9.47
C GLY A 51 -15.38 -28.45 -8.74
N PRO A 52 -16.66 -28.30 -9.15
CA PRO A 52 -17.58 -27.31 -8.56
C PRO A 52 -18.07 -27.68 -7.15
N VAL A 53 -17.40 -28.62 -6.46
CA VAL A 53 -17.72 -29.03 -5.09
C VAL A 53 -17.72 -27.81 -4.17
N ARG A 54 -18.86 -27.60 -3.48
CA ARG A 54 -19.14 -26.37 -2.72
C ARG A 54 -18.54 -26.32 -1.32
N SER A 55 -18.12 -27.44 -0.73
CA SER A 55 -17.66 -27.44 0.67
C SER A 55 -16.15 -27.25 0.81
N LEU A 56 -15.76 -26.23 1.59
CA LEU A 56 -14.35 -25.91 1.88
C LEU A 56 -13.58 -27.10 2.49
N ARG A 57 -14.23 -27.89 3.35
CA ARG A 57 -13.63 -29.08 3.97
C ARG A 57 -13.26 -30.15 2.95
N LYS A 58 -14.10 -30.38 1.92
CA LYS A 58 -13.80 -31.35 0.86
C LYS A 58 -12.67 -30.86 -0.04
N ARG A 59 -12.61 -29.55 -0.37
CA ARG A 59 -11.51 -28.96 -1.15
C ARG A 59 -10.17 -29.16 -0.46
N TRP A 60 -10.09 -28.85 0.83
CA TRP A 60 -8.88 -29.08 1.62
C TRP A 60 -8.50 -30.57 1.68
N GLY A 61 -9.47 -31.46 1.92
CA GLY A 61 -9.20 -32.90 1.96
C GLY A 61 -8.75 -33.48 0.61
N ASN A 62 -9.25 -32.97 -0.51
CA ASN A 62 -8.79 -33.39 -1.83
C ASN A 62 -7.36 -32.88 -2.12
N LEU A 63 -7.07 -31.62 -1.77
CA LEU A 63 -5.74 -31.06 -1.90
C LEU A 63 -4.71 -31.80 -1.03
N GLU A 64 -5.09 -32.14 0.20
CA GLU A 64 -4.27 -32.93 1.11
C GLU A 64 -3.95 -34.31 0.53
N ARG A 65 -4.96 -35.04 0.02
CA ARG A 65 -4.74 -36.33 -0.67
C ARG A 65 -3.83 -36.21 -1.88
N PHE A 66 -3.96 -35.12 -2.64
CA PHE A 66 -3.07 -34.88 -3.77
C PHE A 66 -1.62 -34.69 -3.31
N MET A 67 -1.39 -33.85 -2.29
CA MET A 67 -0.06 -33.59 -1.73
C MET A 67 0.58 -34.81 -1.07
N ASP A 68 -0.22 -35.69 -0.45
CA ASP A 68 0.29 -36.90 0.22
C ASP A 68 1.04 -37.85 -0.75
N HIS A 69 0.71 -37.78 -2.04
CA HIS A 69 1.32 -38.59 -3.10
C HIS A 69 2.44 -37.85 -3.86
N THR A 70 2.81 -36.62 -3.46
CA THR A 70 3.92 -35.87 -4.09
C THR A 70 5.15 -35.85 -3.18
N PRO A 71 6.37 -35.72 -3.73
CA PRO A 71 7.59 -35.60 -2.92
C PRO A 71 7.65 -34.29 -2.10
N ASP A 72 6.64 -33.43 -2.20
CA ASP A 72 6.54 -32.17 -1.47
C ASP A 72 6.34 -32.33 0.04
N VAL A 73 5.90 -33.50 0.49
CA VAL A 73 5.62 -33.75 1.91
C VAL A 73 6.74 -34.52 2.62
N ASP A 74 7.60 -35.20 1.86
CA ASP A 74 8.58 -36.16 2.40
C ASP A 74 9.65 -35.50 3.28
N TRP A 75 10.01 -34.24 3.00
CA TRP A 75 11.00 -33.50 3.80
C TRP A 75 10.58 -33.31 5.26
N ALA A 76 9.27 -33.39 5.55
CA ALA A 76 8.68 -33.23 6.87
C ALA A 76 8.29 -34.56 7.53
N ARG A 77 8.49 -35.71 6.86
CA ARG A 77 8.23 -37.02 7.45
C ARG A 77 9.38 -37.45 8.37
N LEU A 78 9.04 -38.23 9.40
CA LEU A 78 10.01 -39.01 10.16
C LEU A 78 10.39 -40.28 9.38
N GLU A 79 11.52 -40.88 9.75
CA GLU A 79 11.99 -42.13 9.13
C GLU A 79 11.00 -43.28 9.34
N ASP A 80 10.34 -43.32 10.50
CA ASP A 80 9.28 -44.26 10.80
C ASP A 80 7.92 -43.56 10.81
N SER A 81 7.03 -44.00 9.91
CA SER A 81 5.66 -43.49 9.76
C SER A 81 4.77 -43.73 10.99
N GLY A 82 5.08 -44.73 11.81
CA GLY A 82 4.31 -45.05 13.02
C GLY A 82 4.77 -44.30 14.27
N MET A 83 5.91 -43.63 14.20
CA MET A 83 6.55 -42.99 15.35
C MET A 83 5.78 -41.77 15.83
N ASP A 84 5.49 -41.69 17.13
CA ASP A 84 4.98 -40.45 17.74
C ASP A 84 6.13 -39.45 17.92
N PRO A 85 6.09 -38.27 17.29
CA PRO A 85 7.13 -37.26 17.46
C PRO A 85 7.23 -36.71 18.89
N VAL A 86 6.17 -36.82 19.69
CA VAL A 86 6.13 -36.36 21.08
C VAL A 86 6.49 -37.52 22.00
N ARG A 87 7.64 -37.43 22.67
CA ARG A 87 8.10 -38.44 23.63
C ARG A 87 7.49 -38.25 25.02
N ILE A 88 7.41 -37.01 25.49
CA ILE A 88 6.83 -36.65 26.78
C ILE A 88 5.93 -35.43 26.59
N SER A 89 4.66 -35.58 26.99
CA SER A 89 3.69 -34.48 27.08
C SER A 89 3.70 -33.92 28.50
N PRO A 90 3.66 -32.59 28.70
CA PRO A 90 3.54 -31.99 30.02
C PRO A 90 2.13 -32.18 30.60
N PHE A 91 1.13 -32.46 29.75
CA PHE A 91 -0.24 -32.70 30.18
C PHE A 91 -0.48 -34.19 30.49
N PRO A 92 -1.02 -34.52 31.68
CA PRO A 92 -1.62 -35.83 31.95
C PRO A 92 -2.77 -36.14 30.97
N GLU A 93 -3.01 -37.41 30.63
CA GLU A 93 -3.97 -37.79 29.58
C GLU A 93 -5.40 -37.27 29.79
N GLU A 94 -5.92 -37.32 31.03
CA GLU A 94 -7.27 -36.86 31.35
C GLU A 94 -7.38 -35.33 31.33
N GLU A 95 -6.35 -34.63 31.79
CA GLU A 95 -6.29 -33.17 31.77
C GLU A 95 -6.07 -32.63 30.35
N GLY A 96 -5.35 -33.38 29.52
CA GLY A 96 -5.14 -33.06 28.11
C GLY A 96 -6.44 -32.95 27.31
N LYS A 97 -7.44 -33.80 27.58
CA LYS A 97 -8.76 -33.72 26.93
C LYS A 97 -9.50 -32.44 27.31
N ILE A 98 -9.47 -32.09 28.59
CA ILE A 98 -10.09 -30.85 29.11
C ILE A 98 -9.39 -29.62 28.49
N PHE A 99 -8.07 -29.66 28.38
CA PHE A 99 -7.28 -28.61 27.77
C PHE A 99 -7.62 -28.43 26.27
N VAL A 100 -7.77 -29.52 25.53
CA VAL A 100 -8.22 -29.49 24.12
C VAL A 100 -9.60 -28.86 23.99
N GLU A 101 -10.57 -29.23 24.84
CA GLU A 101 -11.90 -28.59 24.82
C GLU A 101 -11.84 -27.09 25.09
N LYS A 102 -10.98 -26.65 26.04
CA LYS A 102 -10.78 -25.23 26.33
C LYS A 102 -10.15 -24.48 25.15
N LEU A 103 -9.20 -25.10 24.46
CA LEU A 103 -8.58 -24.56 23.24
C LEU A 103 -9.62 -24.39 22.12
N GLU A 104 -10.48 -25.39 21.90
CA GLU A 104 -11.55 -25.31 20.90
C GLU A 104 -12.59 -24.23 21.23
N LYS A 105 -12.95 -24.11 22.51
CA LYS A 105 -13.90 -23.11 23.03
C LYS A 105 -13.29 -21.70 23.21
N ARG A 106 -11.96 -21.55 23.08
CA ARG A 106 -11.19 -20.31 23.28
C ARG A 106 -11.42 -19.64 24.64
N SER A 107 -11.54 -20.45 25.70
CA SER A 107 -11.85 -19.97 27.05
C SER A 107 -10.63 -19.43 27.83
N GLY A 108 -9.45 -19.35 27.20
CA GLY A 108 -8.19 -18.92 27.83
C GLY A 108 -7.52 -20.02 28.68
N TYR A 109 -6.28 -19.74 29.13
CA TYR A 109 -5.47 -20.66 29.94
C TYR A 109 -5.48 -20.28 31.43
N SER A 110 -5.60 -21.27 32.31
CA SER A 110 -5.37 -21.10 33.76
C SER A 110 -3.87 -20.92 34.07
N GLY A 111 -3.54 -20.46 35.28
CA GLY A 111 -2.14 -20.34 35.72
C GLY A 111 -1.39 -21.67 35.68
N TYR A 112 -2.04 -22.75 36.15
CA TYR A 112 -1.49 -24.11 36.12
C TYR A 112 -1.20 -24.60 34.70
N GLU A 113 -2.12 -24.40 33.76
CA GLU A 113 -1.89 -24.79 32.35
C GLU A 113 -0.74 -23.99 31.71
N LYS A 114 -0.49 -22.75 32.16
CA LYS A 114 0.67 -21.99 31.71
C LYS A 114 1.98 -22.58 32.24
N GLU A 115 2.02 -22.98 33.51
CA GLU A 115 3.20 -23.64 34.09
C GLU A 115 3.53 -24.93 33.32
N LEU A 116 2.54 -25.75 32.97
CA LEU A 116 2.74 -26.95 32.15
C LEU A 116 3.24 -26.63 30.73
N LEU A 117 2.73 -25.55 30.12
CA LEU A 117 3.21 -25.09 28.82
C LEU A 117 4.65 -24.56 28.88
N GLU A 118 5.05 -23.97 30.01
CA GLU A 118 6.43 -23.54 30.29
C GLU A 118 7.37 -24.72 30.50
N GLU A 119 6.91 -25.80 31.15
CA GLU A 119 7.63 -27.09 31.23
C GLU A 119 7.85 -27.70 29.84
N GLY A 120 6.84 -27.65 28.98
CA GLY A 120 6.95 -27.93 27.54
C GLY A 120 6.89 -29.41 27.14
N PHE A 121 6.87 -29.65 25.83
CA PHE A 121 6.83 -30.98 25.21
C PHE A 121 8.24 -31.45 24.87
N VAL A 122 8.57 -32.69 25.25
CA VAL A 122 9.84 -33.32 24.86
C VAL A 122 9.60 -34.12 23.59
N MET A 123 10.29 -33.76 22.51
CA MET A 123 10.24 -34.45 21.23
C MET A 123 11.09 -35.72 21.26
N TRP A 124 10.89 -36.61 20.28
CA TRP A 124 11.63 -37.87 20.18
C TRP A 124 13.14 -37.71 20.10
N ASP A 125 13.61 -36.63 19.47
CA ASP A 125 15.04 -36.30 19.32
C ASP A 125 15.63 -35.60 20.55
N GLY A 126 14.83 -35.43 21.61
CA GLY A 126 15.22 -34.74 22.83
C GLY A 126 15.03 -33.22 22.79
N THR A 127 14.53 -32.66 21.68
CA THR A 127 14.19 -31.24 21.60
C THR A 127 13.07 -30.88 22.58
N LEU A 128 13.24 -29.81 23.34
CA LEU A 128 12.22 -29.27 24.24
C LEU A 128 11.46 -28.13 23.55
N LEU A 129 10.13 -28.27 23.46
CA LEU A 129 9.22 -27.24 22.96
C LEU A 129 8.39 -26.66 24.11
N SER A 130 8.75 -25.49 24.60
CA SER A 130 7.96 -24.78 25.63
C SER A 130 7.28 -23.54 25.08
N PHE A 131 6.23 -23.08 25.75
CA PHE A 131 5.43 -21.93 25.33
C PHE A 131 5.30 -20.92 26.48
N VAL A 132 5.90 -19.74 26.31
CA VAL A 132 5.90 -18.66 27.31
C VAL A 132 5.38 -17.38 26.67
N ASP A 133 4.38 -16.75 27.29
CA ASP A 133 3.75 -15.51 26.80
C ASP A 133 3.33 -15.55 25.31
N GLY A 134 2.81 -16.71 24.87
CA GLY A 134 2.37 -16.92 23.50
C GLY A 134 3.50 -17.05 22.47
N ARG A 135 4.76 -17.13 22.91
CA ARG A 135 5.93 -17.46 22.09
C ARG A 135 6.37 -18.87 22.36
N MET A 136 6.84 -19.56 21.33
CA MET A 136 7.47 -20.86 21.52
C MET A 136 8.97 -20.70 21.75
N TYR A 137 9.51 -21.57 22.58
CA TYR A 137 10.92 -21.73 22.85
C TYR A 137 11.35 -23.12 22.40
N ILE A 138 12.50 -23.19 21.76
CA ILE A 138 13.09 -24.46 21.32
C ILE A 138 14.42 -24.61 22.06
N ASP A 139 14.54 -25.61 22.93
CA ASP A 139 15.68 -25.81 23.84
C ASP A 139 16.04 -24.53 24.62
N GLY A 140 15.03 -23.83 25.14
CA GLY A 140 15.21 -22.61 25.92
C GLY A 140 15.57 -21.35 25.12
N ARG A 141 15.66 -21.42 23.78
CA ARG A 141 15.83 -20.23 22.92
C ARG A 141 14.48 -19.75 22.41
N SER A 142 14.19 -18.46 22.58
CA SER A 142 12.97 -17.86 22.06
C SER A 142 12.95 -17.89 20.54
N HIS A 143 11.86 -18.37 19.95
CA HIS A 143 11.65 -18.24 18.52
C HIS A 143 10.94 -16.91 18.24
N GLU A 144 11.55 -16.05 17.41
CA GLU A 144 11.10 -14.66 17.19
C GLU A 144 9.77 -14.53 16.42
N ALA A 145 9.31 -15.63 15.84
CA ALA A 145 8.07 -15.71 15.09
C ALA A 145 6.83 -15.66 15.98
N ARG A 146 5.77 -15.02 15.49
CA ARG A 146 4.39 -15.23 15.94
C ARG A 146 3.82 -16.45 15.22
N ILE A 147 3.18 -17.37 15.94
CA ILE A 147 2.61 -18.60 15.38
C ILE A 147 1.13 -18.69 15.77
N PRO A 148 0.32 -19.39 14.98
CA PRO A 148 -0.98 -19.92 15.42
C PRO A 148 -0.82 -20.93 16.58
N THR A 149 -0.42 -20.46 17.76
CA THR A 149 -0.07 -21.31 18.92
C THR A 149 -1.20 -22.26 19.28
N GLU A 150 -2.45 -21.77 19.32
CA GLU A 150 -3.62 -22.61 19.59
C GLU A 150 -3.76 -23.76 18.57
N GLN A 151 -3.58 -23.49 17.28
CA GLN A 151 -3.71 -24.51 16.23
C GLN A 151 -2.56 -25.53 16.29
N TYR A 152 -1.35 -25.08 16.64
CA TYR A 152 -0.20 -25.96 16.81
C TYR A 152 -0.31 -26.81 18.08
N LEU A 153 -0.83 -26.26 19.19
CA LEU A 153 -1.10 -27.03 20.41
C LEU A 153 -2.17 -28.10 20.17
N LEU A 154 -3.25 -27.78 19.44
CA LEU A 154 -4.25 -28.78 19.06
C LEU A 154 -3.63 -29.94 18.24
N LEU A 155 -2.69 -29.64 17.35
CA LEU A 155 -1.94 -30.66 16.62
C LEU A 155 -1.00 -31.46 17.54
N LEU A 156 -0.27 -30.79 18.43
CA LEU A 156 0.60 -31.44 19.41
C LEU A 156 -0.16 -32.39 20.34
N MET A 157 -1.41 -32.09 20.67
CA MET A 157 -2.24 -32.91 21.54
C MET A 157 -2.96 -34.06 20.81
N ASN A 158 -3.03 -34.03 19.48
CA ASN A 158 -3.69 -35.07 18.69
C ASN A 158 -2.70 -36.15 18.23
N SER A 159 -2.63 -37.27 18.96
CA SER A 159 -1.72 -38.39 18.69
C SER A 159 -1.92 -39.03 17.32
N GLU A 160 -3.16 -39.12 16.85
CA GLU A 160 -3.47 -39.76 15.57
C GLU A 160 -3.01 -38.91 14.38
N GLN A 161 -3.07 -37.58 14.48
CA GLN A 161 -2.66 -36.69 13.39
C GLN A 161 -1.14 -36.45 13.34
N ARG A 162 -0.45 -36.51 14.49
CA ARG A 162 0.97 -36.15 14.58
C ARG A 162 1.96 -37.28 14.26
N LYS A 163 1.54 -38.54 14.36
CA LYS A 163 2.41 -39.71 14.09
C LYS A 163 3.05 -39.63 12.71
N GLY A 164 4.34 -39.93 12.63
CA GLY A 164 5.13 -39.95 11.40
C GLY A 164 5.59 -38.58 10.89
N TRP A 165 5.34 -37.48 11.60
CA TRP A 165 5.68 -36.12 11.17
C TRP A 165 6.70 -35.42 12.07
N ASP A 166 7.68 -34.73 11.46
CA ASP A 166 8.63 -33.87 12.16
C ASP A 166 8.01 -32.49 12.42
N LEU A 167 7.31 -32.39 13.56
CA LEU A 167 6.58 -31.18 13.94
C LEU A 167 7.51 -29.96 14.12
N VAL A 168 8.76 -30.17 14.55
CA VAL A 168 9.74 -29.09 14.73
C VAL A 168 10.11 -28.48 13.38
N LYS A 169 10.41 -29.31 12.38
CA LYS A 169 10.69 -28.83 11.01
C LYS A 169 9.48 -28.11 10.41
N LEU A 170 8.28 -28.69 10.53
CA LEU A 170 7.03 -28.06 10.06
C LEU A 170 6.84 -26.67 10.67
N TYR A 171 7.00 -26.57 11.98
CA TYR A 171 6.87 -25.31 12.70
C TYR A 171 7.88 -24.26 12.22
N LEU A 172 9.16 -24.64 12.11
CA LEU A 172 10.22 -23.73 11.69
C LEU A 172 9.96 -23.20 10.28
N SER A 173 9.67 -24.08 9.33
CA SER A 173 9.42 -23.68 7.95
C SER A 173 8.12 -22.89 7.80
N LEU A 174 7.08 -23.23 8.55
CA LEU A 174 5.82 -22.48 8.58
C LEU A 174 6.04 -21.04 9.07
N SER A 175 6.93 -20.85 10.04
CA SER A 175 7.25 -19.52 10.56
C SER A 175 7.92 -18.62 9.52
N GLY A 176 8.70 -19.18 8.59
CA GLY A 176 9.31 -18.44 7.47
C GLY A 176 8.34 -18.08 6.34
N LEU A 177 7.15 -18.72 6.28
CA LEU A 177 6.19 -18.50 5.19
C LEU A 177 5.44 -17.18 5.31
N PHE A 178 4.97 -16.78 6.50
CA PHE A 178 3.94 -15.72 6.59
C PHE A 178 4.40 -14.47 7.33
N GLN A 179 5.61 -14.46 7.89
CA GLN A 179 6.19 -13.31 8.57
C GLN A 179 7.66 -13.17 8.23
N ARG A 180 8.19 -11.96 8.47
CA ARG A 180 9.60 -11.65 8.27
C ARG A 180 10.38 -11.88 9.56
N LEU A 181 11.51 -12.54 9.43
CA LEU A 181 12.46 -12.80 10.50
C LEU A 181 13.64 -11.84 10.39
N ASP A 182 14.11 -11.31 11.52
CA ASP A 182 15.32 -10.48 11.60
C ASP A 182 16.28 -11.08 12.62
N PRO A 183 17.25 -11.92 12.20
CA PRO A 183 18.13 -12.67 13.10
C PRO A 183 19.09 -11.79 13.94
N PHE A 184 19.09 -10.47 13.75
CA PHE A 184 19.96 -9.55 14.48
C PHE A 184 19.28 -8.83 15.65
N ASP A 185 18.05 -9.24 16.02
CA ASP A 185 17.26 -8.71 17.13
C ASP A 185 17.38 -7.18 17.27
N ARG A 186 17.36 -6.49 16.12
CA ARG A 186 17.44 -5.04 16.11
C ARG A 186 16.14 -4.56 16.72
N PRO A 187 16.16 -3.73 17.77
CA PRO A 187 14.98 -3.42 18.55
C PRO A 187 13.84 -3.03 17.60
N GLN A 188 12.80 -3.87 17.57
CA GLN A 188 11.61 -3.72 16.71
C GLN A 188 10.89 -2.38 16.89
N ARG A 189 11.37 -1.52 17.80
CA ARG A 189 10.94 -0.13 18.02
C ARG A 189 10.93 0.75 16.77
N TYR A 190 11.71 0.40 15.73
CA TYR A 190 11.65 1.12 14.44
C TYR A 190 10.65 0.49 13.45
N MET A 191 10.49 -0.84 13.44
CA MET A 191 9.50 -1.50 12.58
C MET A 191 8.07 -1.36 13.13
N HIS A 192 7.83 -1.54 14.43
CA HIS A 192 6.51 -1.34 15.03
C HIS A 192 6.00 0.10 14.95
N ARG A 193 6.89 1.09 14.84
CA ARG A 193 6.51 2.49 14.61
C ARG A 193 6.00 2.74 13.19
N TYR A 194 6.61 2.12 12.17
CA TYR A 194 6.10 2.19 10.79
C TYR A 194 4.80 1.38 10.60
N HIS A 195 4.65 0.24 11.29
CA HIS A 195 3.50 -0.65 11.13
C HIS A 195 2.20 -0.17 11.83
N ARG A 196 2.28 0.71 12.83
CA ARG A 196 1.09 1.35 13.44
C ARG A 196 0.62 2.59 12.68
N LEU A 197 1.45 3.13 11.77
CA LEU A 197 1.18 4.35 11.02
C LEU A 197 0.49 4.13 9.66
N PHE A 198 0.21 2.89 9.24
CA PHE A 198 -0.51 2.62 8.00
C PHE A 198 -1.57 1.57 8.27
N GLY A 199 -2.72 2.05 8.75
CA GLY A 199 -3.93 1.29 9.03
C GLY A 199 -4.61 0.70 7.80
N GLN A 200 -3.87 0.36 6.75
CA GLN A 200 -4.37 -0.51 5.69
C GLN A 200 -3.37 -1.62 5.38
N ILE A 201 -3.95 -2.81 5.26
CA ILE A 201 -3.35 -4.11 5.06
C ILE A 201 -2.64 -4.19 3.68
N GLN A 202 -1.56 -3.45 3.50
CA GLN A 202 -0.43 -3.92 2.72
C GLN A 202 0.64 -4.35 3.72
N ARG A 203 0.33 -5.47 4.40
CA ARG A 203 1.35 -6.39 4.95
C ARG A 203 2.47 -6.41 3.93
N GLU A 204 3.70 -6.14 4.34
CA GLU A 204 4.83 -6.27 3.44
C GLU A 204 4.76 -7.68 2.84
N LEU A 205 4.31 -7.78 1.59
CA LEU A 205 4.01 -9.06 0.97
C LEU A 205 5.34 -9.81 0.94
N LEU A 206 5.43 -10.92 1.69
CA LEU A 206 6.54 -11.83 1.48
C LEU A 206 6.53 -12.22 0.01
N SER A 207 7.70 -12.40 -0.57
CA SER A 207 7.86 -13.03 -1.86
C SER A 207 8.15 -14.52 -1.64
N PRO A 208 7.95 -15.37 -2.66
CA PRO A 208 8.42 -16.76 -2.60
C PRO A 208 9.92 -16.84 -2.32
N PHE A 209 10.69 -15.87 -2.80
CA PHE A 209 12.09 -15.73 -2.46
C PHE A 209 12.28 -15.48 -0.96
N ASP A 210 11.55 -14.55 -0.33
CA ASP A 210 11.64 -14.35 1.13
C ASP A 210 11.35 -15.65 1.89
N ALA A 211 10.31 -16.39 1.49
CA ALA A 211 9.91 -17.65 2.11
C ALA A 211 11.00 -18.74 1.96
N PHE A 212 11.51 -18.92 0.73
CA PHE A 212 12.63 -19.80 0.42
C PHE A 212 13.82 -19.59 1.37
N VAL A 213 14.27 -18.36 1.49
CA VAL A 213 15.48 -18.02 2.26
C VAL A 213 15.27 -18.28 3.74
N GLN A 214 14.15 -17.79 4.28
CA GLN A 214 13.84 -17.88 5.70
C GLN A 214 13.58 -19.31 6.15
N SER A 215 12.78 -20.06 5.40
CA SER A 215 12.45 -21.45 5.74
C SER A 215 13.68 -22.35 5.62
N SER A 216 14.53 -22.15 4.61
CA SER A 216 15.79 -22.90 4.48
C SER A 216 16.77 -22.56 5.62
N PHE A 217 16.93 -21.27 5.94
CA PHE A 217 17.80 -20.81 7.02
C PHE A 217 17.41 -21.41 8.39
N LEU A 218 16.12 -21.41 8.73
CA LEU A 218 15.65 -21.94 10.01
C LEU A 218 15.86 -23.45 10.13
N LEU A 219 15.61 -24.20 9.04
CA LEU A 219 15.85 -25.64 9.01
C LEU A 219 17.33 -25.96 9.14
N ASP A 220 18.20 -25.27 8.40
CA ASP A 220 19.64 -25.47 8.49
C ASP A 220 20.18 -25.12 9.89
N GLN A 221 19.67 -24.06 10.53
CA GLN A 221 20.03 -23.74 11.92
C GLN A 221 19.64 -24.85 12.89
N ASN A 222 18.46 -25.45 12.73
CA ASN A 222 17.99 -26.54 13.57
C ASN A 222 18.87 -27.79 13.41
N GLU A 223 19.25 -28.15 12.18
CA GLU A 223 20.15 -29.27 11.92
C GLU A 223 21.55 -29.07 12.50
N ARG A 224 22.08 -27.85 12.39
CA ARG A 224 23.35 -27.48 13.04
C ARG A 224 23.28 -27.61 14.56
N ARG A 225 22.12 -27.32 15.17
CA ARG A 225 21.93 -27.51 16.61
C ARG A 225 22.00 -28.99 17.00
N LYS A 226 21.41 -29.87 16.18
CA LYS A 226 21.32 -31.31 16.46
C LYS A 226 22.65 -32.06 16.29
N LYS A 227 23.54 -31.64 15.39
CA LYS A 227 24.82 -32.33 15.12
C LYS A 227 26.01 -31.76 15.92
N LYS A 228 26.71 -32.62 16.67
CA LYS A 228 27.99 -32.32 17.36
C LYS A 228 29.21 -32.86 16.57
N LEU A 229 29.54 -32.40 15.35
CA LEU A 229 30.85 -32.69 14.68
C LEU A 229 31.06 -31.81 13.40
N PRO A 230 32.30 -31.64 12.90
CA PRO A 230 32.80 -30.48 12.13
C PRO A 230 32.68 -30.60 10.60
N TYR A 231 31.50 -30.93 10.07
CA TYR A 231 31.21 -30.85 8.63
C TYR A 231 30.46 -29.52 8.36
N LEU A 232 31.19 -28.40 8.33
CA LEU A 232 30.64 -27.03 8.44
C LEU A 232 30.94 -26.13 7.23
N GLU A 233 31.10 -26.72 6.04
CA GLU A 233 31.27 -25.97 4.78
C GLU A 233 30.02 -25.98 3.89
N GLU A 234 29.23 -27.05 3.86
CA GLU A 234 28.18 -27.26 2.85
C GLU A 234 26.94 -26.36 2.97
N GLN A 235 26.73 -25.63 4.07
CA GLN A 235 25.47 -24.90 4.31
C GLN A 235 25.62 -23.42 4.65
N ARG A 236 26.79 -22.79 4.40
CA ARG A 236 26.98 -21.36 4.70
C ARG A 236 26.07 -20.44 3.87
N TRP A 237 25.59 -20.92 2.72
CA TRP A 237 24.81 -20.14 1.77
C TRP A 237 23.50 -19.60 2.36
N SER A 238 22.76 -20.39 3.14
CA SER A 238 21.45 -19.97 3.69
C SER A 238 21.61 -18.86 4.73
N THR A 239 22.68 -18.93 5.53
CA THR A 239 23.05 -17.88 6.49
C THR A 239 23.50 -16.60 5.79
N GLU A 240 24.36 -16.70 4.77
CA GLU A 240 24.83 -15.54 4.01
C GLU A 240 23.67 -14.84 3.28
N LEU A 241 22.79 -15.63 2.68
CA LEU A 241 21.67 -15.12 1.92
C LEU A 241 20.59 -14.53 2.84
N MET A 242 20.36 -15.12 4.02
CA MET A 242 19.55 -14.50 5.07
C MET A 242 20.15 -13.17 5.54
N ASN A 243 21.48 -13.09 5.74
CA ASN A 243 22.15 -11.84 6.10
C ASN A 243 21.96 -10.74 5.05
N ARG A 244 22.10 -11.08 3.76
CA ARG A 244 21.83 -10.17 2.64
C ARG A 244 20.36 -9.75 2.61
N LEU A 245 19.44 -10.67 2.88
CA LEU A 245 18.01 -10.40 2.93
C LEU A 245 17.63 -9.45 4.08
N SER A 246 18.17 -9.66 5.28
CA SER A 246 17.97 -8.80 6.45
C SER A 246 18.57 -7.41 6.28
N ARG A 247 19.64 -7.27 5.49
CA ARG A 247 20.20 -5.95 5.13
C ARG A 247 19.28 -5.13 4.21
N CYS A 248 18.40 -5.80 3.46
CA CYS A 248 17.46 -5.14 2.55
C CYS A 248 16.24 -4.60 3.32
N ARG A 249 16.21 -3.28 3.56
CA ARG A 249 15.13 -2.63 4.33
C ARG A 249 13.88 -2.37 3.50
N ARG A 250 14.02 -2.14 2.18
CA ARG A 250 12.90 -1.79 1.30
C ARG A 250 12.47 -2.98 0.45
N PRO A 251 11.16 -3.20 0.20
CA PRO A 251 10.68 -4.27 -0.69
C PRO A 251 11.37 -4.29 -2.07
N ARG A 252 11.66 -3.11 -2.63
CA ARG A 252 12.38 -2.98 -3.91
C ARG A 252 13.80 -3.57 -3.86
N GLN A 253 14.52 -3.41 -2.74
CA GLN A 253 15.87 -3.97 -2.60
C GLN A 253 15.83 -5.49 -2.57
N LYS A 254 14.84 -6.07 -1.89
CA LYS A 254 14.62 -7.52 -1.83
C LYS A 254 14.28 -8.10 -3.19
N MET A 255 13.38 -7.45 -3.93
CA MET A 255 13.06 -7.82 -5.30
C MET A 255 14.30 -7.76 -6.21
N LYS A 256 15.14 -6.71 -6.08
CA LYS A 256 16.42 -6.62 -6.81
C LYS A 256 17.39 -7.75 -6.41
N LEU A 257 17.44 -8.11 -5.13
CA LEU A 257 18.26 -9.21 -4.64
C LEU A 257 17.82 -10.54 -5.26
N ALA A 258 16.52 -10.86 -5.24
CA ALA A 258 15.96 -12.07 -5.85
C ALA A 258 16.27 -12.15 -7.36
N ARG A 259 16.12 -11.04 -8.09
CA ARG A 259 16.45 -10.95 -9.51
C ARG A 259 17.93 -11.19 -9.77
N ARG A 260 18.82 -10.51 -9.01
CA ARG A 260 20.27 -10.66 -9.14
C ARG A 260 20.73 -12.08 -8.81
N PHE A 261 20.11 -12.70 -7.80
CA PHE A 261 20.43 -14.05 -7.38
C PHE A 261 20.29 -15.07 -8.52
N VAL A 262 19.24 -14.98 -9.34
CA VAL A 262 19.09 -15.87 -10.51
C VAL A 262 19.86 -15.35 -11.72
N ARG A 263 19.80 -14.05 -12.01
CA ARG A 263 20.48 -13.45 -13.19
C ARG A 263 22.00 -13.67 -13.17
N ASN A 264 22.60 -13.59 -11.99
CA ASN A 264 24.04 -13.79 -11.82
C ASN A 264 24.43 -15.28 -11.72
N GLY A 265 23.46 -16.21 -11.79
CA GLY A 265 23.69 -17.64 -11.62
C GLY A 265 24.04 -18.05 -10.18
N GLU A 266 23.83 -17.19 -9.18
CA GLU A 266 24.09 -17.54 -7.77
C GLU A 266 23.19 -18.70 -7.32
N ASN A 267 22.00 -18.85 -7.91
CA ASN A 267 21.10 -19.98 -7.66
C ASN A 267 21.71 -21.33 -8.05
N LYS A 268 22.43 -21.40 -9.18
CA LYS A 268 23.11 -22.61 -9.66
C LYS A 268 24.36 -22.96 -8.84
N SER A 269 24.88 -22.00 -8.07
CA SER A 269 26.04 -22.21 -7.17
C SER A 269 25.67 -22.84 -5.83
N ILE A 270 24.37 -22.94 -5.51
CA ILE A 270 23.91 -23.58 -4.26
C ILE A 270 24.12 -25.10 -4.38
N PRO A 271 24.68 -25.76 -3.35
CA PRO A 271 24.80 -27.20 -3.35
C PRO A 271 23.43 -27.89 -3.33
N PRO A 272 23.28 -29.05 -3.99
CA PRO A 272 22.05 -29.83 -3.94
C PRO A 272 21.58 -30.04 -2.51
N SER A 273 20.30 -29.84 -2.27
CA SER A 273 19.72 -29.90 -0.94
C SER A 273 18.57 -30.89 -0.89
N ARG A 274 18.36 -31.49 0.29
CA ARG A 274 17.19 -32.34 0.58
C ARG A 274 15.88 -31.57 0.64
N TRP A 275 15.92 -30.24 0.58
CA TRP A 275 14.74 -29.37 0.60
C TRP A 275 14.21 -29.20 -0.84
N PRO A 276 12.97 -29.64 -1.16
CA PRO A 276 12.49 -29.72 -2.54
C PRO A 276 12.43 -28.34 -3.22
N TRP A 277 12.05 -27.30 -2.48
CA TRP A 277 12.01 -25.94 -3.02
C TRP A 277 13.41 -25.39 -3.34
N VAL A 278 14.47 -25.79 -2.60
CA VAL A 278 15.85 -25.36 -2.90
C VAL A 278 16.27 -25.92 -4.26
N GLN A 279 15.98 -27.19 -4.50
CA GLN A 279 16.27 -27.84 -5.77
C GLN A 279 15.58 -27.12 -6.94
N ARG A 280 14.32 -26.71 -6.77
CA ARG A 280 13.60 -25.91 -7.79
C ARG A 280 14.21 -24.54 -8.05
N TRP A 281 14.81 -23.90 -7.03
CA TRP A 281 15.54 -22.66 -7.24
C TRP A 281 16.88 -22.87 -7.96
N ILE A 282 17.56 -24.01 -7.75
CA ILE A 282 18.79 -24.40 -8.46
C ILE A 282 18.49 -24.68 -9.94
N GLU A 283 17.42 -25.42 -10.22
CA GLU A 283 16.98 -25.80 -11.57
C GLU A 283 16.34 -24.65 -12.36
N LEU A 284 16.15 -23.49 -11.73
CA LEU A 284 15.53 -22.35 -12.39
C LEU A 284 16.49 -21.72 -13.42
N ASP A 285 16.16 -21.89 -14.70
CA ASP A 285 16.93 -21.32 -15.81
C ASP A 285 16.58 -19.86 -16.08
N ASP A 286 15.29 -19.52 -16.07
CA ASP A 286 14.80 -18.18 -16.41
C ASP A 286 13.81 -17.63 -15.39
N HIS A 287 13.81 -16.30 -15.26
CA HIS A 287 12.92 -15.58 -14.36
C HIS A 287 11.57 -15.32 -15.03
N VAL A 288 10.65 -16.28 -14.98
CA VAL A 288 9.24 -16.02 -15.38
C VAL A 288 8.59 -15.14 -14.31
N ARG A 289 8.24 -13.91 -14.70
CA ARG A 289 7.54 -12.96 -13.81
C ARG A 289 6.04 -13.07 -14.01
N HIS A 290 5.36 -13.62 -13.02
CA HIS A 290 3.93 -13.41 -12.86
C HIS A 290 3.70 -12.07 -12.15
N ALA A 291 3.61 -10.99 -12.93
CA ALA A 291 3.26 -9.68 -12.40
C ALA A 291 1.93 -9.77 -11.65
N ASN A 292 1.82 -9.09 -10.51
CA ASN A 292 0.62 -9.01 -9.68
C ASN A 292 0.26 -10.21 -8.78
N VAL A 293 1.02 -11.31 -8.73
CA VAL A 293 0.72 -12.39 -7.76
C VAL A 293 1.06 -11.95 -6.33
N SER A 294 0.07 -12.04 -5.44
CA SER A 294 0.24 -11.75 -4.01
C SER A 294 0.55 -13.05 -3.31
N TYR A 295 1.45 -12.99 -2.36
CA TYR A 295 1.84 -14.18 -1.65
C TYR A 295 0.69 -14.79 -0.83
N PRO A 296 0.45 -16.12 -0.93
CA PRO A 296 -0.79 -16.75 -0.48
C PRO A 296 -1.01 -16.80 1.02
N PHE A 297 0.06 -16.91 1.81
CA PHE A 297 -0.04 -17.28 3.21
C PHE A 297 -0.04 -16.06 4.13
N MET A 298 -0.92 -16.10 5.13
CA MET A 298 -1.11 -14.97 6.03
C MET A 298 -1.78 -15.40 7.35
N VAL A 299 -1.48 -14.75 8.47
CA VAL A 299 -2.19 -14.98 9.74
C VAL A 299 -3.27 -13.92 9.96
N ASN A 300 -4.50 -14.30 10.32
CA ASN A 300 -5.57 -13.34 10.55
C ASN A 300 -5.46 -12.65 11.93
N ALA A 301 -6.31 -11.65 12.22
CA ALA A 301 -6.29 -10.93 13.50
C ALA A 301 -6.60 -11.85 14.72
N LYS A 302 -7.24 -12.99 14.48
CA LYS A 302 -7.55 -14.01 15.49
C LYS A 302 -6.43 -15.03 15.70
N GLY A 303 -5.28 -14.87 15.02
CA GLY A 303 -4.15 -15.78 15.13
C GLY A 303 -4.22 -17.02 14.23
N ASN A 304 -5.23 -17.18 13.36
CA ASN A 304 -5.36 -18.39 12.52
C ASN A 304 -4.62 -18.22 11.18
N LEU A 305 -4.00 -19.31 10.72
CA LEU A 305 -3.39 -19.39 9.39
C LEU A 305 -4.46 -19.38 8.28
N CYS A 306 -4.26 -18.53 7.27
CA CYS A 306 -5.19 -18.33 6.17
C CYS A 306 -4.47 -18.35 4.82
N PHE A 307 -5.18 -18.85 3.82
CA PHE A 307 -4.83 -18.88 2.41
C PHE A 307 -5.60 -17.79 1.65
N ARG A 308 -4.90 -16.98 0.85
CA ARG A 308 -5.51 -15.95 -0.02
C ARG A 308 -6.00 -16.58 -1.31
N THR A 309 -7.26 -16.32 -1.63
CA THR A 309 -8.00 -16.98 -2.71
C THR A 309 -8.75 -15.94 -3.53
N LEU A 310 -8.95 -16.21 -4.81
CA LEU A 310 -9.72 -15.35 -5.71
C LEU A 310 -11.21 -15.74 -5.65
N THR A 311 -12.08 -14.75 -5.70
CA THR A 311 -13.52 -14.95 -5.96
C THR A 311 -13.82 -14.77 -7.45
N LYS A 312 -15.01 -15.19 -7.88
CA LYS A 312 -15.47 -15.00 -9.28
C LYS A 312 -15.39 -13.54 -9.74
N ASN A 313 -15.59 -12.59 -8.83
CA ASN A 313 -15.63 -11.15 -9.12
C ASN A 313 -14.23 -10.50 -9.06
N GLY A 314 -13.15 -11.29 -8.97
CA GLY A 314 -11.78 -10.79 -8.87
C GLY A 314 -11.39 -10.27 -7.48
N SER A 315 -12.28 -10.32 -6.48
CA SER A 315 -11.97 -9.92 -5.11
C SER A 315 -11.19 -11.01 -4.35
N VAL A 316 -10.38 -10.59 -3.37
CA VAL A 316 -9.58 -11.52 -2.56
C VAL A 316 -10.35 -11.98 -1.33
N ARG A 317 -10.54 -13.29 -1.18
CA ARG A 317 -11.10 -13.93 0.01
C ARG A 317 -10.01 -14.67 0.78
N ARG A 318 -10.19 -14.77 2.11
CA ARG A 318 -9.31 -15.54 3.00
C ARG A 318 -9.99 -16.85 3.36
N ALA A 319 -9.35 -17.97 3.07
CA ALA A 319 -9.78 -19.30 3.49
C ALA A 319 -8.90 -19.76 4.66
N GLN A 320 -9.49 -20.22 5.77
CA GLN A 320 -8.71 -20.76 6.88
C GLN A 320 -8.08 -22.09 6.47
N ILE A 321 -6.78 -22.25 6.75
CA ILE A 321 -6.03 -23.47 6.47
C ILE A 321 -6.24 -24.45 7.64
N PRO A 322 -6.71 -25.69 7.40
CA PRO A 322 -6.69 -26.76 8.38
C PRO A 322 -5.26 -27.08 8.81
N PHE A 323 -5.06 -27.32 10.09
CA PHE A 323 -3.73 -27.52 10.67
C PHE A 323 -3.30 -28.99 10.59
N SER A 324 -3.37 -29.59 9.39
CA SER A 324 -2.91 -30.96 9.12
C SER A 324 -1.43 -30.96 8.71
N PRO A 325 -0.56 -31.83 9.27
CA PRO A 325 0.85 -31.91 8.91
C PRO A 325 1.10 -32.09 7.42
N CYS A 326 0.36 -32.98 6.76
CA CYS A 326 0.50 -33.27 5.33
C CYS A 326 0.23 -32.02 4.48
N LEU A 327 -0.89 -31.35 4.75
CA LEU A 327 -1.27 -30.14 4.05
C LEU A 327 -0.27 -29.01 4.30
N LEU A 328 0.18 -28.83 5.56
CA LEU A 328 1.18 -27.83 5.90
C LEU A 328 2.51 -28.08 5.19
N ALA A 329 2.99 -29.33 5.16
CA ALA A 329 4.23 -29.71 4.48
C ALA A 329 4.19 -29.34 2.99
N GLY A 330 3.12 -29.72 2.29
CA GLY A 330 2.96 -29.43 0.87
C GLY A 330 2.81 -27.93 0.58
N LEU A 331 2.02 -27.22 1.39
CA LEU A 331 1.85 -25.77 1.24
C LEU A 331 3.15 -24.99 1.53
N ILE A 332 3.98 -25.44 2.48
CA ILE A 332 5.31 -24.88 2.74
C ILE A 332 6.22 -25.09 1.54
N SER A 333 6.22 -26.30 0.99
CA SER A 333 7.00 -26.62 -0.20
C SER A 333 6.61 -25.72 -1.37
N TRP A 334 5.32 -25.63 -1.68
CA TRP A 334 4.81 -24.79 -2.76
C TRP A 334 5.07 -23.30 -2.51
N GLY A 335 4.82 -22.81 -1.28
CA GLY A 335 5.01 -21.40 -0.91
C GLY A 335 6.45 -20.93 -0.96
N SER A 336 7.40 -21.83 -0.73
CA SER A 336 8.84 -21.55 -0.80
C SER A 336 9.42 -21.76 -2.21
N SER A 337 8.64 -22.30 -3.15
CA SER A 337 9.09 -22.59 -4.51
C SER A 337 8.98 -21.34 -5.41
N PRO A 338 9.83 -21.20 -6.44
CA PRO A 338 9.70 -20.09 -7.37
C PRO A 338 8.37 -20.21 -8.13
N HIS A 339 7.68 -19.09 -8.38
CA HIS A 339 6.40 -19.11 -9.11
C HIS A 339 6.51 -19.69 -10.54
N ALA A 340 7.71 -19.63 -11.13
CA ALA A 340 8.02 -20.20 -12.44
C ALA A 340 8.15 -21.73 -12.44
N SER A 341 8.23 -22.37 -11.25
CA SER A 341 8.20 -23.82 -11.14
C SER A 341 6.78 -24.34 -11.25
N LYS A 342 6.64 -25.60 -11.65
CA LYS A 342 5.36 -26.31 -11.74
C LYS A 342 4.53 -26.23 -10.44
N GLU A 343 5.17 -26.35 -9.29
CA GLU A 343 4.52 -26.26 -7.97
C GLU A 343 4.14 -24.82 -7.62
N GLY A 344 4.94 -23.84 -8.07
CA GLY A 344 4.60 -22.43 -8.00
C GLY A 344 3.37 -22.08 -8.84
N GLU A 345 3.29 -22.60 -10.07
CA GLU A 345 2.11 -22.47 -10.93
C GLU A 345 0.88 -23.15 -10.32
N TRP A 346 1.05 -24.34 -9.72
CA TRP A 346 -0.01 -25.03 -8.98
C TRP A 346 -0.53 -24.22 -7.80
N LEU A 347 0.36 -23.58 -7.05
CA LEU A 347 -0.02 -22.70 -5.96
C LEU A 347 -0.89 -21.55 -6.47
N ILE A 348 -0.47 -20.87 -7.54
CA ILE A 348 -1.22 -19.77 -8.16
C ILE A 348 -2.56 -20.26 -8.69
N ALA A 349 -2.57 -21.38 -9.42
CA ALA A 349 -3.78 -22.00 -9.94
C ALA A 349 -4.74 -22.41 -8.81
N ALA A 350 -4.22 -22.85 -7.66
CA ALA A 350 -5.03 -23.18 -6.49
C ALA A 350 -5.66 -21.91 -5.88
N GLN A 351 -4.94 -20.78 -5.84
CA GLN A 351 -5.50 -19.50 -5.40
C GLN A 351 -6.64 -19.04 -6.32
N MET A 352 -6.48 -19.21 -7.63
CA MET A 352 -7.44 -18.75 -8.65
C MET A 352 -8.69 -19.64 -8.74
N ASN A 353 -8.50 -20.96 -8.75
CA ASN A 353 -9.59 -21.93 -8.84
C ASN A 353 -10.27 -22.22 -7.49
N TRP A 354 -9.81 -21.58 -6.40
CA TRP A 354 -10.27 -21.93 -5.05
C TRP A 354 -11.76 -21.75 -4.87
N SER A 355 -12.35 -20.64 -5.32
CA SER A 355 -13.76 -20.32 -5.08
C SER A 355 -14.66 -20.81 -6.21
N ALA A 356 -14.24 -20.55 -7.44
CA ALA A 356 -14.92 -20.89 -8.68
C ALA A 356 -13.87 -21.39 -9.69
N PRO A 357 -14.22 -22.33 -10.58
CA PRO A 357 -13.32 -22.73 -11.65
C PRO A 357 -13.00 -21.53 -12.54
N TYR A 358 -11.74 -21.44 -12.96
CA TYR A 358 -11.29 -20.42 -13.90
C TYR A 358 -12.07 -20.57 -15.21
N GLN A 359 -12.67 -19.46 -15.65
CA GLN A 359 -13.33 -19.35 -16.94
C GLN A 359 -12.40 -18.54 -17.84
N ASN A 360 -12.04 -19.10 -19.02
CA ASN A 360 -11.23 -18.38 -20.00
C ASN A 360 -11.82 -17.00 -20.26
N SER A 361 -10.99 -15.97 -20.14
CA SER A 361 -11.36 -14.58 -20.44
C SER A 361 -11.50 -14.29 -21.95
N GLU A 362 -11.26 -15.28 -22.81
CA GLU A 362 -11.30 -15.13 -24.28
C GLU A 362 -12.67 -14.67 -24.80
N THR A 363 -13.74 -14.85 -24.03
CA THR A 363 -15.00 -14.14 -24.28
C THR A 363 -15.13 -12.98 -23.29
N ALA A 364 -14.90 -11.76 -23.78
CA ALA A 364 -15.27 -10.54 -23.07
C ALA A 364 -16.70 -10.69 -22.54
N ASP A 365 -16.87 -10.52 -21.21
CA ASP A 365 -18.13 -10.71 -20.52
C ASP A 365 -19.22 -9.84 -21.16
N GLU A 366 -20.47 -10.33 -21.23
CA GLU A 366 -21.58 -9.60 -21.87
C GLU A 366 -21.76 -8.17 -21.30
N PRO A 367 -21.62 -7.93 -19.97
CA PRO A 367 -21.62 -6.57 -19.40
C PRO A 367 -20.47 -5.69 -19.91
N PHE A 368 -19.28 -6.27 -20.12
CA PHE A 368 -18.14 -5.53 -20.66
C PHE A 368 -18.41 -5.09 -22.10
N ARG A 369 -18.91 -5.99 -22.96
CA ARG A 369 -19.27 -5.65 -24.34
C ARG A 369 -20.32 -4.53 -24.41
N ARG A 370 -21.38 -4.63 -23.60
CA ARG A 370 -22.41 -3.58 -23.51
C ARG A 370 -21.83 -2.24 -23.07
N SER A 371 -20.92 -2.24 -22.11
CA SER A 371 -20.30 -1.00 -21.64
C SER A 371 -19.40 -0.35 -22.68
N MET A 372 -18.71 -1.16 -23.50
CA MET A 372 -17.90 -0.65 -24.60
C MET A 372 -18.76 -0.12 -25.76
N GLN A 373 -19.92 -0.75 -26.00
CA GLN A 373 -20.93 -0.22 -26.92
C GLN A 373 -21.52 1.10 -26.42
N PHE A 374 -21.78 1.23 -25.12
CA PHE A 374 -22.24 2.49 -24.51
C PHE A 374 -21.20 3.61 -24.66
N LEU A 375 -19.93 3.34 -24.33
CA LEU A 375 -18.85 4.30 -24.54
C LEU A 375 -18.78 4.74 -26.02
N ARG A 376 -18.88 3.80 -26.96
CA ARG A 376 -18.92 4.14 -28.38
C ARG A 376 -20.13 5.02 -28.72
N GLY A 377 -21.31 4.69 -28.21
CA GLY A 377 -22.52 5.49 -28.40
C GLY A 377 -22.34 6.93 -27.94
N VAL A 378 -21.69 7.14 -26.79
CA VAL A 378 -21.35 8.49 -26.30
C VAL A 378 -20.39 9.21 -27.27
N LEU A 379 -19.32 8.55 -27.72
CA LEU A 379 -18.36 9.16 -28.65
C LEU A 379 -19.00 9.52 -30.00
N GLN A 380 -19.89 8.67 -30.52
CA GLN A 380 -20.62 8.91 -31.77
C GLN A 380 -21.68 10.01 -31.66
N GLN A 381 -22.24 10.24 -30.47
CA GLN A 381 -23.20 11.31 -30.22
C GLN A 381 -22.55 12.70 -30.30
N PHE A 382 -21.25 12.81 -30.00
CA PHE A 382 -20.49 14.06 -29.98
C PHE A 382 -19.26 14.02 -30.91
N PRO A 383 -19.45 13.85 -32.24
CA PRO A 383 -18.34 13.62 -33.18
C PRO A 383 -17.49 14.88 -33.45
N LYS A 384 -17.99 16.07 -33.09
CA LYS A 384 -17.28 17.35 -33.22
C LYS A 384 -16.54 17.77 -31.95
N ASP A 385 -16.78 17.07 -30.84
CA ASP A 385 -16.26 17.42 -29.50
C ASP A 385 -15.47 16.28 -28.85
N THR A 386 -15.46 15.10 -29.48
CA THR A 386 -14.68 13.94 -29.03
C THR A 386 -13.88 13.35 -30.18
N TRP A 387 -12.61 13.04 -29.93
CA TRP A 387 -11.72 12.41 -30.90
C TRP A 387 -10.96 11.25 -30.26
N VAL A 388 -10.70 10.24 -31.08
CA VAL A 388 -10.01 9.01 -30.68
C VAL A 388 -8.71 8.88 -31.46
N TYR A 389 -7.60 8.64 -30.78
CA TYR A 389 -6.32 8.31 -31.42
C TYR A 389 -5.53 7.32 -30.56
N GLY A 390 -5.36 6.10 -31.07
CA GLY A 390 -4.71 5.02 -30.31
C GLY A 390 -5.43 4.72 -28.99
N GLU A 391 -4.72 4.82 -27.87
CA GLU A 391 -5.25 4.62 -26.51
C GLU A 391 -5.68 5.93 -25.81
N ARG A 392 -5.90 7.00 -26.59
CA ARG A 392 -6.19 8.35 -26.08
C ARG A 392 -7.51 8.87 -26.60
N LEU A 393 -8.19 9.60 -25.73
CA LEU A 393 -9.40 10.35 -26.04
C LEU A 393 -9.11 11.84 -25.85
N LEU A 394 -9.48 12.65 -26.82
CA LEU A 394 -9.51 14.09 -26.71
C LEU A 394 -10.97 14.50 -26.53
N VAL A 395 -11.27 15.31 -25.51
CA VAL A 395 -12.61 15.81 -25.23
C VAL A 395 -12.59 17.33 -25.13
N ARG A 396 -13.49 18.00 -25.85
CA ARG A 396 -13.70 19.44 -25.75
C ARG A 396 -14.85 19.73 -24.80
N GLY A 397 -14.58 20.48 -23.73
CA GLY A 397 -15.58 20.95 -22.79
C GLY A 397 -16.39 22.14 -23.29
N MET A 398 -17.41 22.55 -22.52
CA MET A 398 -18.34 23.61 -22.90
C MET A 398 -17.64 24.96 -23.11
N LEU A 399 -16.61 25.25 -22.29
CA LEU A 399 -15.87 26.51 -22.37
C LEU A 399 -14.80 26.54 -23.46
N GLY A 400 -14.56 25.42 -24.16
CA GLY A 400 -13.51 25.31 -25.16
C GLY A 400 -12.17 24.78 -24.63
N HIS A 401 -12.13 24.29 -23.38
CA HIS A 401 -10.97 23.54 -22.86
C HIS A 401 -10.91 22.16 -23.50
N PHE A 402 -9.69 21.76 -23.86
CA PHE A 402 -9.42 20.41 -24.34
C PHE A 402 -8.83 19.56 -23.23
N TYR A 403 -9.31 18.34 -23.11
CA TYR A 403 -8.89 17.36 -22.12
C TYR A 403 -8.38 16.11 -22.82
N GLU A 404 -7.18 15.67 -22.45
CA GLU A 404 -6.63 14.39 -22.85
C GLU A 404 -6.96 13.35 -21.77
N ILE A 405 -7.70 12.31 -22.14
CA ILE A 405 -7.92 11.13 -21.32
C ILE A 405 -7.06 10.00 -21.87
N ARG A 406 -6.12 9.52 -21.06
CA ARG A 406 -5.32 8.33 -21.37
C ARG A 406 -5.89 7.13 -20.64
N ILE A 407 -6.13 6.04 -21.35
CA ILE A 407 -6.64 4.81 -20.76
C ILE A 407 -5.46 4.07 -20.09
N ASN A 408 -5.19 4.46 -18.84
CA ASN A 408 -4.10 3.93 -18.01
C ASN A 408 -4.42 4.16 -16.52
N ARG A 409 -3.79 3.41 -15.62
CA ARG A 409 -4.00 3.55 -14.17
C ARG A 409 -3.67 4.95 -13.68
N GLY A 410 -4.69 5.70 -13.28
CA GLY A 410 -4.56 7.05 -12.77
C GLY A 410 -4.65 7.16 -11.25
N ALA A 411 -4.92 8.38 -10.78
CA ALA A 411 -5.11 8.65 -9.36
C ALA A 411 -6.21 7.75 -8.76
N HIS A 412 -6.03 7.32 -7.52
CA HIS A 412 -6.98 6.46 -6.80
C HIS A 412 -7.30 5.12 -7.50
N ASN A 413 -6.38 4.60 -8.33
CA ASN A 413 -6.56 3.39 -9.15
C ASN A 413 -7.69 3.51 -10.20
N ALA A 414 -8.08 4.72 -10.59
CA ALA A 414 -9.01 4.91 -11.71
C ALA A 414 -8.44 4.32 -13.01
N PRO A 415 -9.28 3.80 -13.93
CA PRO A 415 -8.84 3.20 -15.19
C PRO A 415 -8.37 4.22 -16.26
N PHE A 416 -8.19 5.48 -15.88
CA PHE A 416 -7.80 6.57 -16.77
C PHE A 416 -6.94 7.63 -16.05
N LYS A 417 -6.17 8.40 -16.83
CA LYS A 417 -5.53 9.67 -16.40
C LYS A 417 -6.09 10.81 -17.23
N ILE A 418 -6.44 11.91 -16.58
CA ILE A 418 -7.00 13.10 -17.23
C ILE A 418 -5.98 14.24 -17.12
N HIS A 419 -5.66 14.87 -18.24
CA HIS A 419 -4.79 16.04 -18.31
C HIS A 419 -5.47 17.14 -19.12
N GLY A 420 -5.34 18.40 -18.69
CA GLY A 420 -5.71 19.53 -19.54
C GLY A 420 -4.70 19.69 -20.67
N VAL A 421 -5.18 20.07 -21.86
CA VAL A 421 -4.34 20.36 -23.03
C VAL A 421 -4.07 21.86 -23.08
N GLY A 422 -2.80 22.23 -22.96
CA GLY A 422 -2.31 23.61 -23.11
C GLY A 422 -1.88 23.94 -24.54
N SER A 423 -1.61 25.22 -24.82
CA SER A 423 -1.24 25.74 -26.16
C SER A 423 0.04 25.11 -26.74
N ARG A 424 1.00 24.71 -25.89
CA ARG A 424 2.26 24.08 -26.31
C ARG A 424 2.46 22.65 -25.81
N SER A 425 1.72 22.24 -24.79
CA SER A 425 1.88 20.92 -24.17
C SER A 425 0.70 20.57 -23.25
N THR A 426 0.52 19.29 -22.93
CA THR A 426 -0.38 18.88 -21.84
C THR A 426 0.13 19.35 -20.50
N HIS A 427 -0.78 19.84 -19.66
CA HIS A 427 -0.46 20.23 -18.30
C HIS A 427 0.01 19.03 -17.47
N ARG A 428 1.06 19.26 -16.67
CA ARG A 428 1.69 18.24 -15.82
C ARG A 428 0.78 17.75 -14.69
N HIS A 429 -0.15 18.58 -14.24
CA HIS A 429 -1.09 18.23 -13.17
C HIS A 429 -2.26 17.44 -13.73
N SER A 430 -2.50 16.24 -13.18
CA SER A 430 -3.67 15.43 -13.54
C SER A 430 -4.93 15.97 -12.89
N ILE A 431 -6.02 16.05 -13.67
CA ILE A 431 -7.35 16.38 -13.15
C ILE A 431 -7.94 15.11 -12.51
N CYS A 432 -8.37 15.22 -11.26
CA CYS A 432 -8.93 14.11 -10.51
C CYS A 432 -10.45 14.23 -10.46
N ILE A 433 -11.14 13.51 -11.34
CA ILE A 433 -12.61 13.34 -11.29
C ILE A 433 -12.86 12.06 -10.49
N HIS A 434 -13.16 12.21 -9.19
CA HIS A 434 -13.44 11.11 -8.27
C HIS A 434 -14.91 11.11 -7.87
N THR A 435 -15.57 9.97 -8.09
CA THR A 435 -16.99 9.73 -7.79
C THR A 435 -17.12 8.66 -6.70
N GLY A 436 -16.48 8.86 -5.54
CA GLY A 436 -16.64 7.99 -4.37
C GLY A 436 -16.27 6.51 -4.57
N ASN A 437 -16.61 5.67 -3.58
CA ASN A 437 -16.39 4.21 -3.61
C ASN A 437 -17.30 3.45 -4.61
N TYR A 438 -18.10 4.15 -5.42
CA TYR A 438 -19.21 3.58 -6.21
C TYR A 438 -18.79 2.88 -7.52
N HIS A 439 -17.52 2.94 -7.93
CA HIS A 439 -17.07 2.44 -9.26
C HIS A 439 -16.44 1.04 -9.30
N ARG A 440 -16.36 0.30 -8.18
CA ARG A 440 -15.80 -1.07 -8.25
C ARG A 440 -16.67 -2.05 -9.03
N ASP A 441 -17.97 -1.77 -9.14
CA ASP A 441 -18.95 -2.65 -9.77
C ASP A 441 -19.41 -2.16 -11.16
N ILE A 442 -18.99 -0.95 -11.58
CA ILE A 442 -19.36 -0.37 -12.87
C ILE A 442 -18.34 -0.83 -13.93
N PRO A 443 -18.78 -1.37 -15.08
CA PRO A 443 -17.89 -1.73 -16.17
C PRO A 443 -16.99 -0.56 -16.63
N ILE A 444 -15.79 -0.89 -17.12
CA ILE A 444 -14.79 0.12 -17.50
C ILE A 444 -15.30 1.08 -18.59
N GLY A 445 -16.06 0.58 -19.57
CA GLY A 445 -16.63 1.39 -20.64
C GLY A 445 -17.58 2.46 -20.11
N ASP A 446 -18.49 2.09 -19.22
CA ASP A 446 -19.45 3.00 -18.57
C ASP A 446 -18.72 4.04 -17.73
N THR A 447 -17.67 3.63 -17.00
CA THR A 447 -16.87 4.54 -16.19
C THR A 447 -16.17 5.59 -17.05
N ILE A 448 -15.54 5.18 -18.17
CA ILE A 448 -14.91 6.13 -19.11
C ILE A 448 -15.97 7.04 -19.75
N ALA A 449 -17.12 6.49 -20.13
CA ALA A 449 -18.22 7.25 -20.72
C ALA A 449 -18.76 8.34 -19.78
N ILE A 450 -18.92 8.02 -18.50
CA ILE A 450 -19.32 9.00 -17.46
C ILE A 450 -18.29 10.13 -17.35
N VAL A 451 -17.00 9.82 -17.43
CA VAL A 451 -15.93 10.84 -17.39
C VAL A 451 -15.95 11.70 -18.65
N VAL A 452 -16.12 11.11 -19.83
CA VAL A 452 -16.26 11.86 -21.09
C VAL A 452 -17.44 12.82 -21.01
N LEU A 453 -18.61 12.35 -20.56
CA LEU A 453 -19.81 13.20 -20.38
C LEU A 453 -19.57 14.30 -19.34
N SER A 454 -18.85 14.00 -18.26
CA SER A 454 -18.51 14.97 -17.22
C SER A 454 -17.59 16.08 -17.73
N LEU A 455 -16.64 15.76 -18.63
CA LEU A 455 -15.74 16.72 -19.26
C LEU A 455 -16.43 17.50 -20.39
N LEU A 456 -17.32 16.86 -21.15
CA LEU A 456 -18.17 17.55 -22.13
C LEU A 456 -19.00 18.65 -21.46
N SER A 457 -19.46 18.42 -20.23
CA SER A 457 -20.19 19.39 -19.39
C SER A 457 -19.31 19.96 -18.26
N ASP A 458 -18.04 20.27 -18.54
CA ASP A 458 -17.03 20.71 -17.57
C ASP A 458 -17.48 21.87 -16.65
N VAL A 459 -18.22 22.85 -17.17
CA VAL A 459 -18.81 23.95 -16.40
C VAL A 459 -19.65 23.44 -15.23
N ASN A 460 -20.64 22.59 -15.52
CA ASN A 460 -21.52 22.05 -14.48
C ASN A 460 -20.77 21.11 -13.55
N THR A 461 -19.88 20.28 -14.10
CA THR A 461 -19.08 19.32 -13.33
C THR A 461 -18.13 20.03 -12.36
N SER A 462 -17.60 21.19 -12.74
CA SER A 462 -16.68 21.98 -11.91
C SER A 462 -17.29 22.43 -10.58
N THR A 463 -18.62 22.55 -10.49
CA THR A 463 -19.31 22.87 -9.23
C THR A 463 -19.18 21.76 -8.17
N ARG A 464 -18.87 20.53 -8.60
CA ARG A 464 -18.74 19.35 -7.74
C ARG A 464 -17.33 18.78 -7.69
N VAL A 465 -16.47 19.12 -8.66
CA VAL A 465 -15.11 18.59 -8.77
C VAL A 465 -14.10 19.72 -8.65
N ASN A 466 -13.51 19.87 -7.46
CA ASN A 466 -12.55 20.93 -7.15
C ASN A 466 -11.32 20.92 -8.07
N SER A 467 -10.81 19.76 -8.45
CA SER A 467 -9.62 19.67 -9.31
C SER A 467 -9.89 20.21 -10.72
N LEU A 468 -11.09 19.97 -11.26
CA LEU A 468 -11.56 20.49 -12.53
C LEU A 468 -11.87 21.99 -12.42
N GLN A 469 -12.49 22.42 -11.33
CA GLN A 469 -12.74 23.83 -11.04
C GLN A 469 -11.43 24.65 -10.99
N MET A 470 -10.44 24.14 -10.26
CA MET A 470 -9.12 24.77 -10.19
C MET A 470 -8.44 24.81 -11.56
N HIS A 471 -8.59 23.76 -12.37
CA HIS A 471 -8.06 23.77 -13.73
C HIS A 471 -8.71 24.86 -14.58
N LEU A 472 -10.04 24.90 -14.64
CA LEU A 472 -10.78 25.92 -15.39
C LEU A 472 -10.37 27.33 -14.95
N MET A 473 -10.30 27.60 -13.64
CA MET A 473 -9.97 28.92 -13.09
C MET A 473 -8.52 29.34 -13.30
N THR A 474 -7.60 28.41 -13.55
CA THR A 474 -6.16 28.70 -13.68
C THR A 474 -5.64 28.66 -15.10
N GLN A 475 -6.38 28.05 -16.03
CA GLN A 475 -6.01 27.93 -17.44
C GLN A 475 -7.12 28.52 -18.34
N PRO A 476 -6.80 29.44 -19.25
CA PRO A 476 -7.78 29.89 -20.22
C PRO A 476 -8.06 28.80 -21.27
N PRO A 477 -9.23 28.83 -21.92
CA PRO A 477 -9.53 27.93 -23.04
C PRO A 477 -8.60 28.27 -24.21
N ILE A 478 -8.23 27.25 -24.99
CA ILE A 478 -7.40 27.38 -26.19
C ILE A 478 -8.22 27.11 -27.46
N GLY A 479 -9.33 26.39 -27.32
CA GLY A 479 -10.31 26.17 -28.35
C GLY A 479 -11.44 27.18 -28.32
N SER A 480 -12.28 27.11 -29.35
CA SER A 480 -13.54 27.86 -29.34
C SER A 480 -14.52 27.24 -28.33
N PRO A 481 -15.45 28.00 -27.73
CA PRO A 481 -16.57 27.42 -26.99
C PRO A 481 -17.50 26.65 -27.93
N GLN A 482 -18.20 25.62 -27.44
CA GLN A 482 -19.14 24.89 -28.29
C GLN A 482 -20.35 25.79 -28.62
N GLN A 483 -20.93 25.61 -29.81
CA GLN A 483 -21.95 26.53 -30.35
C GLN A 483 -23.21 26.69 -29.47
N ASN A 484 -23.53 25.71 -28.63
CA ASN A 484 -24.78 25.63 -27.87
C ASN A 484 -24.60 25.83 -26.35
N THR A 485 -23.43 26.26 -25.89
CA THR A 485 -23.09 26.17 -24.45
C THR A 485 -23.77 27.22 -23.59
N GLY A 486 -24.18 28.35 -24.18
CA GLY A 486 -24.81 29.47 -23.47
C GLY A 486 -23.90 30.17 -22.44
N ALA A 487 -22.71 29.63 -22.18
CA ALA A 487 -21.73 30.12 -21.22
C ALA A 487 -20.59 30.81 -21.96
N ASN A 488 -20.53 32.15 -21.88
CA ASN A 488 -19.41 32.90 -22.42
C ASN A 488 -18.19 32.72 -21.48
N PRO A 489 -17.00 32.34 -21.97
CA PRO A 489 -15.79 32.27 -21.16
C PRO A 489 -15.58 33.55 -20.33
N ARG A 490 -15.83 34.73 -20.92
CA ARG A 490 -15.72 36.01 -20.21
C ARG A 490 -16.67 36.10 -19.01
N GLU A 491 -17.89 35.60 -19.11
CA GLU A 491 -18.86 35.65 -18.01
C GLU A 491 -18.54 34.61 -16.93
N PHE A 492 -18.14 33.41 -17.34
CA PHE A 492 -17.73 32.34 -16.43
C PHE A 492 -16.53 32.79 -15.55
N TYR A 493 -15.52 33.39 -16.17
CA TYR A 493 -14.34 33.89 -15.45
C TYR A 493 -14.59 35.17 -14.63
N LYS A 494 -15.61 35.96 -14.95
CA LYS A 494 -16.00 37.16 -14.20
C LYS A 494 -16.89 36.86 -12.98
N SER A 495 -17.70 35.81 -13.02
CA SER A 495 -18.76 35.52 -12.04
C SER A 495 -18.29 34.70 -10.82
N GLY A 496 -17.11 34.06 -10.88
CA GLY A 496 -16.51 33.43 -9.71
C GLY A 496 -16.24 34.47 -8.61
N HIS A 497 -16.89 34.34 -7.46
CA HIS A 497 -16.90 35.32 -6.37
C HIS A 497 -15.53 36.00 -6.15
N LYS A 498 -15.46 37.28 -6.57
CA LYS A 498 -14.30 38.20 -6.58
C LYS A 498 -13.17 37.82 -7.55
N THR A 499 -13.31 38.27 -8.79
CA THR A 499 -12.25 38.62 -9.77
C THR A 499 -10.91 37.87 -9.61
N PHE A 500 -10.89 36.60 -9.97
CA PHE A 500 -9.64 35.90 -10.23
C PHE A 500 -9.06 36.36 -11.58
N ARG A 501 -7.90 37.02 -11.55
CA ARG A 501 -7.05 37.16 -12.74
C ARG A 501 -6.21 35.89 -12.87
N PHE A 502 -6.10 35.35 -14.08
CA PHE A 502 -5.12 34.33 -14.42
C PHE A 502 -3.70 34.86 -14.11
N GLN A 503 -3.18 34.58 -12.91
CA GLN A 503 -1.78 34.84 -12.60
C GLN A 503 -1.00 33.57 -12.88
N GLN A 504 -0.44 33.46 -14.08
CA GLN A 504 0.53 32.42 -14.38
C GLN A 504 1.85 33.04 -14.81
N TYR A 505 2.82 32.95 -13.89
CA TYR A 505 4.27 33.09 -14.12
C TYR A 505 4.78 34.47 -14.60
N HIS A 506 4.82 35.45 -13.71
CA HIS A 506 5.85 36.51 -13.77
C HIS A 506 7.03 36.11 -12.87
N ILE A 507 7.91 35.32 -13.45
CA ILE A 507 9.29 35.18 -12.97
C ILE A 507 10.05 36.34 -13.64
N PHE A 508 10.36 37.38 -12.86
CA PHE A 508 11.07 38.63 -13.21
C PHE A 508 10.27 39.71 -13.97
N HIS A 509 9.78 40.74 -13.25
CA HIS A 509 10.01 42.17 -13.52
C HIS A 509 9.29 43.01 -12.43
N HIS A 510 10.00 43.98 -11.88
CA HIS A 510 9.46 45.10 -11.10
C HIS A 510 9.20 46.26 -12.07
N GLU A 511 7.96 46.78 -12.09
CA GLU A 511 7.59 48.18 -11.81
C GLU A 511 6.20 48.47 -12.38
N GLU A 512 5.38 49.12 -11.54
CA GLU A 512 4.28 50.03 -11.87
C GLU A 512 3.49 49.74 -13.16
N ASP A 513 2.39 48.98 -13.05
CA ASP A 513 1.12 49.41 -13.64
C ASP A 513 -0.06 48.56 -13.20
N SER A 514 -1.09 49.24 -12.73
CA SER A 514 -2.44 48.71 -12.59
C SER A 514 -3.10 48.53 -13.96
N GLN A 515 -2.73 47.50 -14.73
CA GLN A 515 -3.43 47.07 -15.97
C GLN A 515 -3.24 45.55 -16.10
N GLY A 516 -4.23 44.69 -15.89
CA GLY A 516 -5.40 44.40 -16.72
C GLY A 516 -5.72 42.92 -16.45
N ALA A 517 -6.99 42.52 -16.42
CA ALA A 517 -7.30 41.10 -16.51
C ALA A 517 -6.74 40.57 -17.85
N ILE A 518 -6.29 39.32 -17.93
CA ILE A 518 -5.98 38.73 -19.24
C ILE A 518 -7.22 38.91 -20.09
N ASP A 519 -7.09 39.70 -21.16
CA ASP A 519 -8.16 39.86 -22.12
C ASP A 519 -8.24 38.54 -22.88
N LEU A 520 -9.27 37.76 -22.58
CA LEU A 520 -9.55 36.47 -23.24
C LEU A 520 -9.65 36.63 -24.77
N ASP A 521 -9.88 37.85 -25.26
CA ASP A 521 -9.93 38.17 -26.70
C ASP A 521 -8.56 38.33 -27.35
N SER A 522 -7.52 38.54 -26.53
CA SER A 522 -6.12 38.67 -26.97
C SER A 522 -5.39 37.33 -27.04
N LEU A 523 -6.01 36.24 -26.56
CA LEU A 523 -5.47 34.90 -26.69
C LEU A 523 -5.64 34.45 -28.14
N GLU A 524 -4.54 34.19 -28.82
CA GLU A 524 -4.56 33.50 -30.11
C GLU A 524 -5.05 32.06 -29.89
N LEU A 525 -6.36 31.88 -29.99
CA LEU A 525 -7.00 30.56 -29.92
C LEU A 525 -6.53 29.76 -31.14
N MET A 526 -5.91 28.61 -30.87
CA MET A 526 -5.61 27.67 -31.94
C MET A 526 -6.94 27.17 -32.51
N SER A 527 -7.00 26.98 -33.83
CA SER A 527 -8.18 26.36 -34.43
C SER A 527 -8.32 24.93 -33.89
N ASP A 528 -9.56 24.44 -33.81
CA ASP A 528 -9.82 23.09 -33.31
C ASP A 528 -9.05 22.03 -34.16
N GLU A 529 -8.90 22.27 -35.47
CA GLU A 529 -8.10 21.43 -36.36
C GLU A 529 -6.61 21.46 -36.01
N ALA A 530 -6.06 22.64 -35.72
CA ALA A 530 -4.65 22.79 -35.34
C ALA A 530 -4.34 22.10 -34.01
N ILE A 531 -5.26 22.17 -33.04
CA ILE A 531 -5.14 21.47 -31.76
C ILE A 531 -5.18 19.97 -31.97
N LEU A 532 -6.07 19.49 -32.84
CA LEU A 532 -6.20 18.07 -33.15
C LEU A 532 -4.94 17.51 -33.81
N GLU A 533 -4.39 18.21 -34.80
CA GLU A 533 -3.16 17.79 -35.48
C GLU A 533 -1.95 17.79 -34.55
N ASP A 534 -1.79 18.81 -33.71
CA ASP A 534 -0.74 18.82 -32.67
C ASP A 534 -0.93 17.65 -31.69
N TRP A 535 -2.16 17.38 -31.27
CA TRP A 535 -2.46 16.30 -30.33
C TRP A 535 -2.15 14.91 -30.89
N LYS A 536 -2.44 14.65 -32.18
CA LYS A 536 -2.13 13.38 -32.87
C LYS A 536 -0.63 13.09 -32.94
N LEU A 537 0.21 14.13 -33.06
CA LEU A 537 1.66 14.00 -33.15
C LEU A 537 2.32 13.65 -31.80
N ARG A 538 1.59 13.75 -30.69
CA ARG A 538 2.13 13.46 -29.35
C ARG A 538 2.45 11.96 -29.23
N PRO A 539 3.67 11.58 -28.84
CA PRO A 539 4.18 10.21 -28.95
C PRO A 539 3.24 9.22 -28.28
N VAL A 540 2.85 8.16 -29.00
CA VAL A 540 1.83 7.18 -28.55
C VAL A 540 2.37 6.25 -27.47
N GLY A 541 3.67 5.93 -27.53
CA GLY A 541 4.41 5.19 -26.50
C GLY A 541 5.54 6.05 -25.94
N ASP A 542 5.75 5.95 -24.62
CA ASP A 542 6.84 6.56 -23.85
C ASP A 542 6.94 8.10 -23.85
N ALA A 543 6.49 8.71 -22.75
CA ALA A 543 7.16 9.90 -22.25
C ALA A 543 8.43 9.46 -21.50
N SER A 544 9.41 8.92 -22.22
CA SER A 544 10.79 8.89 -21.77
C SER A 544 11.35 10.32 -21.85
N PHE A 545 10.82 11.20 -21.00
CA PHE A 545 11.59 12.31 -20.46
C PHE A 545 11.97 11.88 -19.05
N VAL A 546 13.27 11.62 -18.86
CA VAL A 546 13.88 11.15 -17.62
C VAL A 546 13.42 12.03 -16.43
N PRO A 547 13.11 11.42 -15.27
CA PRO A 547 12.26 12.01 -14.24
C PRO A 547 13.06 12.88 -13.25
N PRO A 548 12.36 13.64 -12.40
CA PRO A 548 12.72 13.67 -11.00
C PRO A 548 11.59 13.07 -10.16
N GLY A 549 11.91 11.96 -9.51
CA GLY A 549 11.34 11.66 -8.20
C GLY A 549 10.06 10.84 -8.17
N HIS A 550 10.25 9.52 -8.26
CA HIS A 550 9.49 8.51 -7.51
C HIS A 550 8.06 8.20 -7.99
N LEU A 551 7.90 7.04 -8.63
CA LEU A 551 6.82 6.04 -8.49
C LEU A 551 6.45 5.34 -9.83
N ASN A 552 7.37 4.58 -10.43
CA ASN A 552 7.13 3.17 -10.79
C ASN A 552 8.45 2.48 -11.23
N PRO A 553 8.63 1.15 -11.04
CA PRO A 553 9.91 0.48 -11.17
C PRO A 553 9.93 -0.52 -12.32
N ASP A 554 10.16 -0.07 -13.55
CA ASP A 554 10.71 -0.92 -14.62
C ASP A 554 11.42 0.03 -15.59
N TYR A 555 12.75 0.07 -15.50
CA TYR A 555 13.71 0.33 -16.59
C TYR A 555 15.11 0.36 -15.95
N ASP A 556 15.95 -0.59 -16.40
CA ASP A 556 17.36 -0.70 -16.06
C ASP A 556 18.15 0.35 -16.88
N PHE A 557 19.00 1.11 -16.20
CA PHE A 557 20.19 1.70 -16.82
C PHE A 557 21.38 1.33 -15.95
N GLU A 558 22.31 0.57 -16.52
CA GLU A 558 23.69 0.51 -16.05
C GLU A 558 24.30 1.89 -16.30
N PHE A 559 24.84 2.52 -15.25
CA PHE A 559 25.68 3.70 -15.40
C PHE A 559 27.06 3.39 -14.82
N ASP A 560 28.02 3.59 -15.71
CA ASP A 560 29.46 3.50 -15.56
C ASP A 560 29.97 4.51 -14.51
N GLU A 561 30.80 4.06 -13.57
CA GLU A 561 31.15 4.76 -12.33
C GLU A 561 32.16 5.92 -12.50
N ASN A 562 32.47 6.38 -13.72
CA ASN A 562 33.56 7.34 -13.93
C ASN A 562 33.19 8.52 -14.84
N ARG A 563 32.37 9.46 -14.35
CA ARG A 563 32.42 10.88 -14.76
C ARG A 563 31.55 11.77 -13.87
N ILE A 564 32.18 12.41 -12.89
CA ILE A 564 31.69 13.61 -12.22
C ILE A 564 32.53 14.78 -12.72
N LEU A 565 31.88 15.79 -13.30
CA LEU A 565 32.35 17.18 -13.41
C LEU A 565 31.08 18.02 -13.18
N GLU A 566 30.79 18.47 -11.95
CA GLU A 566 31.20 19.72 -11.31
C GLU A 566 30.87 20.99 -12.13
N GLY A 567 29.86 21.75 -11.67
CA GLY A 567 29.48 23.07 -12.17
C GLY A 567 27.96 23.30 -12.21
N ASP A 568 27.48 24.36 -11.54
CA ASP A 568 26.19 25.04 -11.77
C ASP A 568 24.91 24.61 -11.01
N PHE A 569 25.00 24.17 -9.74
CA PHE A 569 23.79 24.00 -8.90
C PHE A 569 23.78 24.71 -7.54
N TYR A 570 24.73 25.62 -7.28
CA TYR A 570 24.76 26.35 -6.01
C TYR A 570 25.25 27.78 -6.20
N GLU A 571 24.36 28.73 -6.53
CA GLU A 571 24.57 30.15 -6.16
C GLU A 571 23.36 31.06 -6.49
N ALA A 572 22.19 30.84 -5.86
CA ALA A 572 21.14 31.89 -5.81
C ALA A 572 20.12 31.74 -4.68
N ARG A 573 20.35 30.90 -3.67
CA ARG A 573 19.36 30.58 -2.63
C ARG A 573 19.67 31.22 -1.26
N ARG A 574 20.13 32.46 -1.26
CA ARG A 574 20.28 33.28 -0.04
C ARG A 574 20.01 34.76 -0.34
N ARG A 575 18.81 35.23 -0.01
CA ARG A 575 18.55 36.48 0.74
C ARG A 575 17.05 36.59 1.05
N GLU A 576 16.79 37.02 2.28
CA GLU A 576 15.54 36.90 3.05
C GLU A 576 14.60 38.12 2.92
N ARG A 577 13.32 37.92 3.32
CA ARG A 577 12.29 38.87 3.83
C ARG A 577 11.43 39.62 2.79
N PRO A 578 10.25 40.22 3.13
CA PRO A 578 9.29 40.03 4.25
C PRO A 578 7.80 40.17 3.78
N ILE A 579 7.08 39.11 3.39
CA ILE A 579 5.64 39.20 3.02
C ILE A 579 4.74 38.37 3.97
N PHE A 580 5.32 37.48 4.76
CA PHE A 580 4.59 36.54 5.60
C PHE A 580 3.99 37.14 6.88
N GLN A 581 4.31 38.38 7.24
CA GLN A 581 3.66 39.04 8.37
C GLN A 581 2.25 39.56 8.01
N GLN A 582 2.03 40.07 6.79
CA GLN A 582 0.73 40.64 6.42
C GLN A 582 -0.34 39.58 6.08
N ILE A 583 0.06 38.40 5.59
CA ILE A 583 -0.85 37.25 5.38
C ILE A 583 -1.36 36.72 6.73
N ARG A 584 -0.53 36.79 7.78
CA ARG A 584 -0.89 36.34 9.12
C ARG A 584 -1.98 37.24 9.74
N ASP A 585 -1.92 38.54 9.48
CA ASP A 585 -2.86 39.52 10.03
C ASP A 585 -4.23 39.50 9.31
N GLN A 586 -4.28 39.16 8.01
CA GLN A 586 -5.55 39.11 7.26
C GLN A 586 -6.33 37.79 7.42
N ILE A 587 -5.65 36.68 7.72
CA ILE A 587 -6.30 35.38 8.01
C ILE A 587 -7.03 35.39 9.37
N LEU A 588 -6.66 36.29 10.28
CA LEU A 588 -7.30 36.43 11.60
C LEU A 588 -8.69 37.10 11.54
N VAL A 589 -8.99 37.91 10.51
CA VAL A 589 -10.23 38.70 10.46
C VAL A 589 -11.43 37.93 9.86
N VAL A 590 -11.21 36.90 9.03
CA VAL A 590 -12.29 36.21 8.28
C VAL A 590 -12.88 34.98 9.00
N ARG A 591 -12.38 34.59 10.17
CA ARG A 591 -12.78 33.32 10.83
C ARG A 591 -13.89 33.39 11.89
N ASN A 592 -14.56 34.52 12.08
CA ASN A 592 -15.76 34.59 12.93
C ASN A 592 -16.98 35.10 12.14
N PRO A 593 -17.75 34.24 11.45
CA PRO A 593 -19.15 34.52 11.23
C PRO A 593 -19.94 34.30 12.55
N PRO A 594 -20.94 35.13 12.88
CA PRO A 594 -21.79 34.90 14.04
C PRO A 594 -22.68 33.67 13.81
N GLU A 595 -22.76 32.79 14.81
CA GLU A 595 -23.53 31.55 14.78
C GLU A 595 -25.05 31.81 14.65
N PRO A 596 -25.78 31.03 13.82
CA PRO A 596 -27.20 30.83 14.03
C PRO A 596 -27.38 29.88 15.22
N ARG A 597 -28.09 30.36 16.25
CA ARG A 597 -28.60 29.52 17.33
C ARG A 597 -29.80 28.73 16.81
N ASP A 598 -29.77 27.41 16.97
CA ASP A 598 -30.96 26.60 17.17
C ASP A 598 -30.72 25.57 18.30
N PRO A 599 -31.77 25.21 19.05
CA PRO A 599 -31.61 24.71 20.42
C PRO A 599 -31.44 23.19 20.50
N VAL A 600 -30.56 22.81 21.44
CA VAL A 600 -30.53 21.62 22.32
C VAL A 600 -31.28 20.37 21.82
N ASP A 601 -30.51 19.32 21.52
CA ASP A 601 -30.82 17.96 21.91
C ASP A 601 -29.55 17.33 22.53
N ASP A 602 -29.68 16.90 23.79
CA ASP A 602 -28.65 16.30 24.62
C ASP A 602 -28.41 14.82 24.26
N GLU A 603 -27.26 14.50 23.64
CA GLU A 603 -26.47 13.28 23.91
C GLU A 603 -25.00 13.47 23.45
N PRO A 604 -23.97 13.09 24.24
CA PRO A 604 -22.58 13.38 23.90
C PRO A 604 -21.99 12.37 22.89
N GLN A 605 -21.97 12.74 21.61
CA GLN A 605 -21.17 12.05 20.59
C GLN A 605 -19.67 12.28 20.83
N ARG A 606 -18.99 11.29 21.43
CA ARG A 606 -17.53 11.30 21.69
C ARG A 606 -16.64 11.41 20.44
N GLN A 607 -17.19 11.30 19.23
CA GLN A 607 -16.41 11.36 17.97
C GLN A 607 -16.02 12.79 17.56
N ASP A 608 -16.83 13.80 17.85
CA ASP A 608 -16.58 15.18 17.37
C ASP A 608 -15.45 15.91 18.13
N ASP A 609 -15.19 15.52 19.38
CA ASP A 609 -14.17 16.14 20.23
C ASP A 609 -12.72 15.84 19.77
N GLN A 610 -12.47 14.66 19.20
CA GLN A 610 -11.16 14.34 18.60
C GLN A 610 -10.93 15.06 17.28
N PHE A 611 -11.97 15.26 16.48
CA PHE A 611 -11.88 15.99 15.21
C PHE A 611 -11.48 17.45 15.44
N HIS A 612 -12.18 18.15 16.33
CA HIS A 612 -11.88 19.54 16.66
C HIS A 612 -10.44 19.71 17.19
N ARG A 613 -9.96 18.72 17.94
CA ARG A 613 -8.62 18.72 18.53
C ARG A 613 -7.50 18.58 17.49
N TRP A 614 -7.63 17.68 16.53
CA TRP A 614 -6.66 17.57 15.43
C TRP A 614 -6.76 18.71 14.41
N TYR A 615 -7.95 19.30 14.26
CA TYR A 615 -8.22 20.35 13.29
C TYR A 615 -7.83 21.78 13.73
N ARG A 616 -7.95 22.08 15.03
CA ARG A 616 -7.68 23.43 15.59
C ARG A 616 -6.48 23.46 16.53
N THR A 617 -6.34 22.45 17.39
CA THR A 617 -5.37 22.48 18.49
C THR A 617 -3.98 22.03 18.04
N MET A 618 -3.88 20.94 17.29
CA MET A 618 -2.59 20.40 16.83
C MET A 618 -1.80 21.32 15.89
N PRO A 619 -2.43 22.10 14.98
CA PRO A 619 -1.72 23.11 14.20
C PRO A 619 -1.05 24.19 15.07
N LEU A 620 -1.66 24.58 16.18
CA LEU A 620 -1.07 25.55 17.14
C LEU A 620 0.14 24.96 17.87
N VAL A 621 0.06 23.67 18.24
CA VAL A 621 1.18 22.95 18.86
C VAL A 621 2.36 22.86 17.89
N TRP A 622 2.10 22.51 16.62
CA TRP A 622 3.11 22.49 15.57
C TRP A 622 3.75 23.84 15.33
N GLU A 623 2.94 24.90 15.28
CA GLU A 623 3.41 26.28 15.13
C GLU A 623 4.33 26.69 16.29
N ALA A 624 3.90 26.46 17.53
CA ALA A 624 4.70 26.77 18.71
C ALA A 624 6.04 26.01 18.74
N LEU A 625 6.05 24.72 18.35
CA LEU A 625 7.27 23.91 18.35
C LEU A 625 8.25 24.34 17.26
N SER A 626 7.72 24.80 16.13
CA SER A 626 8.50 25.28 14.99
C SER A 626 9.26 26.56 15.33
N LEU A 627 8.69 27.41 16.20
CA LEU A 627 9.25 28.70 16.62
C LEU A 627 10.33 28.61 17.73
N GLN A 628 10.57 27.44 18.33
CA GLN A 628 11.58 27.33 19.40
C GLN A 628 13.02 27.26 18.85
N PRO A 629 14.00 27.98 19.41
CA PRO A 629 15.38 27.87 18.98
C PRO A 629 16.03 26.56 19.47
N ILE A 630 17.20 26.24 18.91
CA ILE A 630 18.00 25.07 19.33
C ILE A 630 18.35 25.21 20.83
N GLY A 631 18.24 24.12 21.58
CA GLY A 631 18.47 24.05 23.03
C GLY A 631 17.20 24.17 23.90
N HIS A 632 16.06 24.52 23.32
CA HIS A 632 14.79 24.62 24.07
C HIS A 632 14.20 23.27 24.42
N GLN A 633 13.52 23.22 25.58
CA GLN A 633 13.00 22.01 26.18
C GLN A 633 11.48 21.92 26.06
N VAL A 634 11.00 20.69 25.90
CA VAL A 634 9.58 20.32 25.88
C VAL A 634 9.40 19.15 26.83
N GLU A 635 8.40 19.25 27.71
CA GLU A 635 8.00 18.18 28.62
C GLU A 635 6.75 17.49 28.05
N LEU A 636 6.86 16.21 27.76
CA LEU A 636 5.79 15.34 27.29
C LEU A 636 5.44 14.35 28.40
N GLY A 637 4.28 14.54 29.05
CA GLY A 637 3.73 13.56 29.97
C GLY A 637 3.26 12.28 29.25
N GLY A 638 2.92 11.25 30.03
CA GLY A 638 2.22 10.07 29.50
C GLY A 638 0.74 10.35 29.22
N VAL A 639 -0.04 9.31 28.93
CA VAL A 639 -1.50 9.39 28.79
C VAL A 639 -2.14 10.03 30.04
N ARG A 640 -3.02 11.03 29.83
CA ARG A 640 -3.60 11.95 30.83
C ARG A 640 -2.60 12.90 31.52
N GLY A 641 -1.34 12.91 31.09
CA GLY A 641 -0.31 13.85 31.49
C GLY A 641 -0.37 15.17 30.71
N LEU A 642 0.52 16.10 31.05
CA LEU A 642 0.59 17.40 30.37
C LEU A 642 1.70 17.45 29.33
N PHE A 643 1.41 18.09 28.22
CA PHE A 643 2.38 18.58 27.25
C PHE A 643 2.69 20.06 27.53
N ARG A 644 3.97 20.38 27.76
CA ARG A 644 4.45 21.72 28.11
C ARG A 644 5.68 22.07 27.31
N MET A 645 5.80 23.34 26.96
CA MET A 645 6.80 23.83 26.03
C MET A 645 7.51 25.05 26.61
N GLN A 646 8.84 25.10 26.52
CA GLN A 646 9.62 26.26 26.96
C GLN A 646 9.44 27.43 25.98
N GLY A 647 9.24 28.64 26.50
CA GLY A 647 9.12 29.86 25.68
C GLY A 647 7.70 30.21 25.21
N CYS A 648 6.70 29.35 25.46
CA CYS A 648 5.28 29.66 25.25
C CYS A 648 4.44 29.13 26.42
N ARG A 649 3.28 29.74 26.71
CA ARG A 649 2.39 29.27 27.79
C ARG A 649 1.39 28.19 27.35
N LEU A 650 1.48 27.73 26.09
CA LEU A 650 0.65 26.64 25.58
C LEU A 650 0.78 25.39 26.45
N ARG A 651 -0.35 24.89 26.97
CA ARG A 651 -0.45 23.64 27.74
C ARG A 651 -1.59 22.80 27.21
N LEU A 652 -1.37 21.50 27.14
CA LEU A 652 -2.34 20.54 26.60
C LEU A 652 -2.33 19.25 27.43
N THR A 653 -3.50 18.70 27.76
CA THR A 653 -3.62 17.38 28.43
C THR A 653 -3.62 16.26 27.41
N ILE A 654 -2.68 15.32 27.44
CA ILE A 654 -2.61 14.23 26.45
C ILE A 654 -3.76 13.25 26.69
N ARG A 655 -4.73 13.18 25.77
CA ARG A 655 -5.98 12.39 25.96
C ARG A 655 -5.81 10.91 25.64
N SER A 656 -4.90 10.55 24.72
CA SER A 656 -4.73 9.17 24.26
C SER A 656 -3.26 8.82 23.99
N ALA A 657 -2.96 7.51 23.96
CA ALA A 657 -1.63 7.03 23.59
C ALA A 657 -1.26 7.38 22.12
N GLN A 658 -2.26 7.48 21.23
CA GLN A 658 -2.06 7.92 19.84
C GLN A 658 -1.61 9.39 19.78
N GLU A 659 -2.19 10.25 20.62
CA GLU A 659 -1.81 11.65 20.71
C GLU A 659 -0.40 11.83 21.28
N GLU A 660 -0.05 11.04 22.31
CA GLU A 660 1.31 10.98 22.86
C GLU A 660 2.34 10.61 21.78
N ASP A 661 2.04 9.57 21.00
CA ASP A 661 2.90 9.06 19.93
C ASP A 661 3.05 10.07 18.78
N ALA A 662 1.97 10.75 18.42
CA ALA A 662 1.99 11.76 17.37
C ALA A 662 2.74 13.03 17.78
N LEU A 663 2.56 13.50 19.02
CA LEU A 663 3.36 14.60 19.57
C LEU A 663 4.85 14.26 19.62
N ARG A 664 5.20 13.02 20.00
CA ARG A 664 6.58 12.52 19.92
C ARG A 664 7.13 12.56 18.51
N ARG A 665 6.34 12.20 17.50
CA ARG A 665 6.77 12.24 16.10
C ARG A 665 6.92 13.65 15.57
N ILE A 666 6.02 14.56 15.92
CA ILE A 666 6.15 16.00 15.62
C ILE A 666 7.47 16.54 16.20
N LEU A 667 7.80 16.19 17.44
CA LEU A 667 9.08 16.54 18.05
C LEU A 667 10.28 16.01 17.25
N GLU A 668 10.27 14.75 16.83
CA GLU A 668 11.32 14.18 15.98
C GLU A 668 11.43 14.89 14.62
N ILE A 669 10.30 15.19 13.97
CA ILE A 669 10.24 15.90 12.67
C ILE A 669 10.88 17.29 12.78
N LEU A 670 10.69 17.96 13.92
CA LEU A 670 11.18 19.32 14.14
C LEU A 670 12.61 19.39 14.70
N GLY A 671 13.28 18.24 14.89
CA GLY A 671 14.67 18.15 15.32
C GLY A 671 14.87 18.05 16.85
N TYR A 672 13.84 17.65 17.58
CA TYR A 672 13.95 17.40 19.02
C TYR A 672 14.43 15.97 19.29
N ARG A 673 15.29 15.85 20.30
CA ARG A 673 15.83 14.58 20.78
C ARG A 673 15.46 14.39 22.24
N HIS A 674 15.09 13.17 22.60
CA HIS A 674 14.89 12.81 24.00
C HIS A 674 16.18 13.04 24.79
N ALA A 675 16.08 13.80 25.89
CA ALA A 675 17.23 14.11 26.74
C ALA A 675 17.21 13.31 28.05
N ARG A 676 16.10 13.33 28.79
CA ARG A 676 15.98 12.70 30.11
C ARG A 676 14.52 12.56 30.53
N TYR A 677 14.28 11.78 31.58
CA TYR A 677 13.03 11.79 32.32
C TYR A 677 13.09 12.81 33.48
N ARG A 678 11.97 13.47 33.77
CA ARG A 678 11.79 14.34 34.93
C ARG A 678 10.38 14.15 35.48
N ASP A 679 10.26 13.72 36.73
CA ASP A 679 8.98 13.51 37.43
C ASP A 679 7.95 12.71 36.58
N LEU A 680 8.40 11.58 36.01
CA LEU A 680 7.66 10.70 35.09
C LEU A 680 7.33 11.29 33.69
N ASN A 681 7.67 12.56 33.43
CA ASN A 681 7.55 13.17 32.11
C ASN A 681 8.82 12.98 31.28
N GLN A 682 8.66 12.82 29.97
CA GLN A 682 9.76 12.76 29.01
C GLN A 682 10.18 14.18 28.62
N VAL A 683 11.45 14.52 28.80
CA VAL A 683 11.99 15.83 28.41
C VAL A 683 12.72 15.71 27.08
N TYR A 684 12.26 16.45 26.08
CA TYR A 684 12.85 16.57 24.76
C TYR A 684 13.55 17.91 24.62
N VAL A 685 14.72 17.93 23.97
CA VAL A 685 15.49 19.14 23.70
C VAL A 685 15.69 19.29 22.20
N ARG A 686 15.45 20.48 21.65
CA ARG A 686 15.73 20.76 20.24
C ARG A 686 17.24 20.73 20.00
N ARG A 687 17.75 19.73 19.28
CA ARG A 687 19.20 19.59 19.02
C ARG A 687 19.55 19.78 17.56
N ASP A 688 18.60 19.50 16.67
CA ASP A 688 18.79 19.47 15.23
C ASP A 688 17.79 20.41 14.52
N PHE A 689 18.04 20.64 13.24
CA PHE A 689 17.08 21.24 12.31
C PHE A 689 15.91 20.27 12.06
N PRO A 690 14.74 20.78 11.61
CA PRO A 690 13.70 19.91 11.07
C PRO A 690 14.24 19.00 9.97
N ILE A 691 13.66 17.80 9.84
CA ILE A 691 13.99 16.87 8.77
C ILE A 691 13.63 17.45 7.40
N ALA A 692 14.22 16.90 6.32
CA ALA A 692 13.85 17.26 4.95
C ALA A 692 12.35 17.03 4.72
N ASP A 693 11.67 18.01 4.12
CA ASP A 693 10.24 18.02 3.83
C ASP A 693 9.33 17.71 5.04
N PRO A 694 9.34 18.56 6.09
CA PRO A 694 8.62 18.30 7.34
C PRO A 694 7.09 18.19 7.15
N ARG A 695 6.53 18.85 6.13
CA ARG A 695 5.11 18.72 5.75
C ARG A 695 4.77 17.35 5.18
N GLN A 696 5.65 16.76 4.36
CA GLN A 696 5.43 15.43 3.81
C GLN A 696 5.49 14.38 4.92
N ALA A 697 6.43 14.53 5.86
CA ALA A 697 6.51 13.67 7.04
C ALA A 697 5.31 13.83 7.99
N LEU A 698 4.75 15.04 8.09
CA LEU A 698 3.52 15.29 8.83
C LEU A 698 2.30 14.68 8.12
N ARG A 699 2.24 14.73 6.78
CA ARG A 699 1.21 14.07 5.97
C ARG A 699 1.23 12.56 6.19
N GLU A 700 2.42 11.96 6.18
CA GLU A 700 2.61 10.53 6.50
C GLU A 700 2.21 10.20 7.95
N LEU A 701 2.43 11.11 8.91
CA LEU A 701 1.96 10.94 10.29
C LEU A 701 0.42 10.98 10.39
N MET A 702 -0.23 11.87 9.63
CA MET A 702 -1.67 12.10 9.72
C MET A 702 -2.51 11.11 8.90
N GLN A 703 -1.94 10.48 7.87
CA GLN A 703 -2.62 9.54 6.98
C GLN A 703 -3.37 8.40 7.71
N PRO A 704 -2.79 7.67 8.66
CA PRO A 704 -3.50 6.64 9.42
C PRO A 704 -4.62 7.20 10.30
N MET A 705 -4.45 8.39 10.84
CA MET A 705 -5.45 9.03 11.69
C MET A 705 -6.71 9.41 10.88
N THR A 706 -6.59 9.58 9.57
CA THR A 706 -7.75 9.84 8.68
C THR A 706 -8.67 8.64 8.54
N GLU A 707 -8.11 7.43 8.54
CA GLU A 707 -8.87 6.19 8.41
C GLU A 707 -9.54 5.78 9.74
N GLU A 708 -8.91 6.09 10.88
CA GLU A 708 -9.44 5.78 12.22
C GLU A 708 -10.45 6.82 12.74
N PHE A 709 -10.25 8.11 12.47
CA PHE A 709 -11.13 9.19 12.97
C PHE A 709 -12.12 9.71 11.91
N GLY A 710 -12.10 9.14 10.70
CA GLY A 710 -13.02 9.53 9.62
C GLY A 710 -12.70 10.91 9.00
N PHE A 711 -11.45 11.36 9.04
CA PHE A 711 -11.07 12.64 8.43
C PHE A 711 -11.24 12.59 6.90
N ALA A 712 -12.02 13.51 6.34
CA ALA A 712 -12.18 13.65 4.90
C ALA A 712 -11.07 14.55 4.33
N ASN A 713 -10.23 14.02 3.44
CA ASN A 713 -9.23 14.78 2.66
C ASN A 713 -8.03 15.33 3.46
N ILE A 714 -7.00 14.49 3.66
CA ILE A 714 -5.76 14.86 4.39
C ILE A 714 -5.04 16.09 3.82
N ASP A 715 -5.17 16.32 2.51
CA ASP A 715 -4.46 17.37 1.81
C ASP A 715 -4.94 18.76 2.22
N ASP A 716 -6.23 18.90 2.57
CA ASP A 716 -6.79 20.15 3.09
C ASP A 716 -6.37 20.42 4.54
N TYR A 717 -6.11 19.37 5.32
CA TYR A 717 -5.73 19.48 6.73
C TYR A 717 -4.26 19.83 6.93
N VAL A 718 -3.35 19.22 6.14
CA VAL A 718 -1.91 19.51 6.22
C VAL A 718 -1.60 20.96 5.85
N LEU A 719 -2.42 21.57 4.98
CA LEU A 719 -2.31 23.00 4.64
C LEU A 719 -2.54 23.95 5.84
N ARG A 720 -3.16 23.48 6.93
CA ARG A 720 -3.32 24.26 8.17
C ARG A 720 -2.05 24.32 9.02
N PHE A 721 -1.13 23.40 8.81
CA PHE A 721 0.15 23.39 9.50
C PHE A 721 1.13 24.31 8.78
N ILE A 722 1.73 25.23 9.54
CA ILE A 722 2.67 26.19 8.98
C ILE A 722 3.87 25.48 8.32
N GLU A 723 4.44 26.09 7.29
CA GLU A 723 5.68 25.59 6.71
C GLU A 723 6.82 25.79 7.70
N VAL A 724 7.59 24.74 7.94
CA VAL A 724 8.67 24.78 8.92
C VAL A 724 9.98 24.98 8.20
N GLY A 725 10.54 26.17 8.37
CA GLY A 725 11.88 26.52 7.92
C GLY A 725 12.94 26.28 9.01
N ARG A 726 14.05 27.00 8.89
CA ARG A 726 15.14 26.99 9.87
C ARG A 726 14.63 27.45 11.26
N PRO A 727 14.98 26.77 12.37
CA PRO A 727 14.70 27.26 13.72
C PRO A 727 15.31 28.65 13.90
N PRO A 728 14.59 29.57 14.57
CA PRO A 728 15.14 30.88 14.85
C PRO A 728 16.31 30.77 15.85
N ASP A 729 17.19 31.77 15.90
CA ASP A 729 18.32 31.78 16.83
C ASP A 729 17.89 32.17 18.27
N ARG A 730 16.77 32.88 18.40
CA ARG A 730 16.12 33.25 19.66
C ARG A 730 14.60 33.12 19.54
N MET A 731 13.91 32.89 20.65
CA MET A 731 12.45 32.77 20.66
C MET A 731 11.79 34.08 20.17
N PRO A 732 10.95 34.05 19.13
CA PRO A 732 10.23 35.23 18.65
C PRO A 732 9.05 35.57 19.56
N ASP A 733 8.54 36.81 19.48
CA ASP A 733 7.29 37.18 20.15
C ASP A 733 6.14 36.31 19.64
N VAL A 734 5.51 35.60 20.57
CA VAL A 734 4.55 34.55 20.25
C VAL A 734 3.13 35.11 20.29
N ASP A 735 2.32 34.79 19.27
CA ASP A 735 0.89 35.13 19.19
C ASP A 735 0.16 34.72 20.48
N ALA A 736 -0.78 35.56 20.95
CA ALA A 736 -1.60 35.33 22.14
C ALA A 736 -2.29 33.95 22.15
N ARG A 737 -2.63 33.40 20.97
CA ARG A 737 -3.21 32.06 20.81
C ARG A 737 -2.29 30.93 21.31
N LEU A 738 -0.97 31.14 21.27
CA LEU A 738 0.03 30.17 21.73
C LEU A 738 0.35 30.33 23.23
N ASN A 739 -0.43 31.15 23.95
CA ASN A 739 -0.47 31.20 25.41
C ASN A 739 -1.73 30.53 25.98
N ALA A 740 -2.52 29.84 25.15
CA ALA A 740 -3.75 29.17 25.56
C ALA A 740 -3.51 28.00 26.53
N ASN A 741 -4.37 27.87 27.53
CA ASN A 741 -4.38 26.74 28.45
C ASN A 741 -5.48 25.75 28.03
N MET A 742 -5.11 24.68 27.32
CA MET A 742 -6.02 23.67 26.78
C MET A 742 -5.93 22.37 27.62
N VAL A 743 -5.86 22.56 28.94
CA VAL A 743 -5.82 21.47 29.91
C VAL A 743 -7.26 21.07 30.22
N ASP A 744 -7.59 19.83 29.91
CA ASP A 744 -8.88 19.25 30.29
C ASP A 744 -8.93 19.07 31.81
N PHE A 745 -9.97 19.62 32.46
CA PHE A 745 -10.28 19.32 33.85
C PHE A 745 -11.08 18.02 33.86
N TYR A 746 -10.47 16.95 34.35
CA TYR A 746 -11.13 15.65 34.55
C TYR A 746 -11.89 15.59 35.87
#